data_AF-A0A1F7GX85-F1
#
_entry.id   AF-A0A1F7GX85-F1
#
_cell.length_a   1.000
_cell.length_b   1.000
_cell.length_c   1.000
_cell.angle_alpha   90.00
_cell.angle_beta   90.00
_cell.angle_gamma   90.00
#
_symmetry.space_group_name_H-M   'P 1'
#
loop_
_entity.id
_entity.type
_entity.pdbx_description
1 polymer ?
#
loop_
_entity_poly.entity_id
_entity_poly.type
_entity_poly.pdbx_seq_one_letter_code
_entity_poly.pdbx_strand_id
1 'polypeptide(L)'
;MADPVETLGQRTIADTIIEARDSIHKELPSAQRNPLEMNILITRLRQDLKDAESPAKEFIANEKKVSIGQALPVKQAEGDMALHKVIRAVEAAKQGVLVSKTTQGQELLVKLSEKSYTSYSVASAIEANLADYLIGNKNITISTQPGTKSDFQRAFENLNSDNVTAATLIGQSIIEMAREGKIAGLTEDAAREKFEVKEEEKRREPRTQADRGLIEAGSGPENEMRDFIEQYPKKDHALINALYNPREFESFVQREYYEKIKKEFENKGFTGDKLEEEIGKELSERLRHDIALLVGRLYQNVDESHPSQFWEEAEKRGGFWRNAEVFSENLLRQIRNLRNAEFSVDFQSKTMFFIKDQETYYERVPAIPRFDNEAVSEETRKFVKPLRKDRRVDIGTFLHSVETLAHSHEIQTRKFLHNGRALIYNPTDPEKGYYSSLSGYADKFLPATSVDVLFTLPDAEEIMAASQLEDKLFEADFARTNWVHQPGSAGLGPLGMTELDEESLERLMMINPKLKDDEWRAKRALIMGIGDNYTISLRHLETGAYADPSMNPEEGMGPTYGSYGPRDSIPYMAFNMLAHDNMRWQAERLWLGNLLFLPVRGKDLAGHFGFMKFWDHRTLLDEMKKSIDSYIKGRPPEDVEKGVVRWVDIINPGRVGSIYTRGGWREFYAYETHLVRPSEVELKQGIRFNITESWKALENVGVECLKDFVGRISKKPTSLDKTFFTDDGRDNRRGLMEHIYKKYFSSNATADEIEAKFKQLEKNPDQLESAYKTFFYQAFARAMKQRIPTKFLRVERNRFVSGRKRAYEEVRKNSGLSDGDFARAVNDVITAEVYLRGETSKILKDQYKAGKKLNEIKNIDYTLTEEKLRFYLGEKFGLKGTDAERIEKAVKTFKTISAFADESYLDGFAKKYAADMHEHGFPFAIAVEELDRSLLAHRAAGERTIARALGDTSMVEMQVAKTISGYFKTIQEVAVNGKKDISEIVNSINTVKTTIEMLIGKDAAHRIAHHMAALTISYFKKDTVSDNIFTRWFVMNKPHSLAAEFAGTWRGVWEWQPDEIMTFCNELEKRSILPKEPFEKQKAPEWLKKPSAEFNFLGQKIIIGGKRKPDYVFHGKTLREEFGGTWKHMINHVLNKYLPLFALFILFQYLRKAYSESAGQKK
;
A
#
# COMPACT_ATOMS: atom_id res chain seq x y z
N MET A 1 16.74 -34.77 9.03
CA MET A 1 15.45 -35.11 8.41
C MET A 1 14.44 -35.15 9.54
N ALA A 2 13.72 -34.06 9.72
CA ALA A 2 12.59 -33.91 10.64
C ALA A 2 11.56 -33.11 9.85
N ASP A 3 10.33 -33.64 9.77
CA ASP A 3 9.25 -33.07 8.95
C ASP A 3 8.87 -31.65 9.39
N PRO A 4 8.49 -30.76 8.46
CA PRO A 4 8.00 -29.44 8.79
C PRO A 4 6.55 -29.54 9.24
N VAL A 5 6.27 -29.12 10.47
CA VAL A 5 4.90 -28.83 10.93
C VAL A 5 4.47 -27.54 10.22
N GLU A 6 3.68 -27.68 9.14
CA GLU A 6 2.93 -26.58 8.54
C GLU A 6 1.98 -25.95 9.57
N THR A 7 2.05 -24.64 9.70
CA THR A 7 1.08 -23.81 10.43
C THR A 7 -0.26 -23.82 9.67
N LEU A 8 -1.10 -24.83 9.97
CA LEU A 8 -2.49 -24.90 9.53
C LEU A 8 -3.28 -23.69 10.04
N GLY A 9 -3.66 -22.79 9.13
CA GLY A 9 -4.78 -21.88 9.36
C GLY A 9 -6.05 -22.70 9.65
N GLN A 10 -6.87 -22.27 10.62
CA GLN A 10 -8.10 -22.98 10.99
C GLN A 10 -9.04 -23.08 9.78
N ARG A 11 -9.21 -24.30 9.24
CA ARG A 11 -10.16 -24.63 8.17
C ARG A 11 -11.59 -24.59 8.69
N THR A 12 -12.52 -24.01 7.93
CA THR A 12 -13.95 -24.08 8.25
C THR A 12 -14.56 -25.40 7.75
N ILE A 13 -15.69 -25.84 8.33
CA ILE A 13 -16.43 -27.03 7.89
C ILE A 13 -16.78 -26.94 6.39
N ALA A 14 -17.13 -25.73 5.93
CA ALA A 14 -17.46 -25.48 4.53
C ALA A 14 -16.24 -25.70 3.62
N ASP A 15 -15.06 -25.20 4.02
CA ASP A 15 -13.81 -25.41 3.28
C ASP A 15 -13.48 -26.90 3.17
N THR A 16 -13.61 -27.65 4.26
CA THR A 16 -13.36 -29.10 4.29
C THR A 16 -14.30 -29.86 3.35
N ILE A 17 -15.58 -29.50 3.31
CA ILE A 17 -16.57 -30.12 2.42
C ILE A 17 -16.27 -29.77 0.95
N ILE A 18 -15.94 -28.50 0.65
CA ILE A 18 -15.61 -28.05 -0.70
C ILE A 18 -14.34 -28.75 -1.19
N GLU A 19 -13.28 -28.79 -0.38
CA GLU A 19 -12.02 -29.44 -0.71
C GLU A 19 -12.21 -30.95 -0.93
N ALA A 20 -12.98 -31.62 -0.06
CA ALA A 20 -13.31 -33.02 -0.20
C ALA A 20 -14.04 -33.31 -1.52
N ARG A 21 -15.05 -32.51 -1.87
CA ARG A 21 -15.78 -32.64 -3.15
C ARG A 21 -14.88 -32.37 -4.36
N ASP A 22 -14.11 -31.30 -4.31
CA ASP A 22 -13.18 -30.92 -5.37
C ASP A 22 -12.11 -31.99 -5.61
N SER A 23 -11.62 -32.64 -4.54
CA SER A 23 -10.65 -33.74 -4.66
C SER A 23 -11.23 -34.91 -5.47
N ILE A 24 -12.48 -35.30 -5.22
CA ILE A 24 -13.17 -36.36 -5.95
C ILE A 24 -13.48 -35.94 -7.38
N HIS A 25 -13.94 -34.70 -7.60
CA HIS A 25 -14.18 -34.20 -8.95
C HIS A 25 -12.91 -34.13 -9.80
N LYS A 26 -11.72 -34.00 -9.19
CA LYS A 26 -10.42 -34.05 -9.88
C LYS A 26 -9.95 -35.48 -10.16
N GLU A 27 -10.09 -36.40 -9.21
CA GLU A 27 -9.62 -37.79 -9.34
C GLU A 27 -10.52 -38.63 -10.28
N LEU A 28 -11.83 -38.38 -10.26
CA LEU A 28 -12.82 -39.22 -10.91
C LEU A 28 -12.71 -39.28 -12.45
N PRO A 29 -12.48 -38.18 -13.20
CA PRO A 29 -12.39 -38.22 -14.66
C PRO A 29 -11.22 -39.08 -15.17
N SER A 30 -10.11 -39.14 -14.42
CA SER A 30 -8.98 -40.04 -14.72
C SER A 30 -9.33 -41.50 -14.44
N ALA A 31 -9.88 -41.77 -13.25
CA ALA A 31 -10.31 -43.10 -12.84
C ALA A 31 -11.37 -43.70 -13.77
N GLN A 32 -12.33 -42.91 -14.27
CA GLN A 32 -13.36 -43.37 -15.21
C GLN A 32 -12.80 -43.83 -16.56
N ARG A 33 -11.63 -43.35 -16.97
CA ARG A 33 -10.99 -43.72 -18.25
C ARG A 33 -10.10 -44.95 -18.13
N ASN A 34 -9.78 -45.40 -16.92
CA ASN A 34 -8.83 -46.48 -16.69
C ASN A 34 -9.32 -47.42 -15.56
N PRO A 35 -9.70 -48.68 -15.88
CA PRO A 35 -10.17 -49.65 -14.88
C PRO A 35 -9.20 -49.90 -13.71
N LEU A 36 -7.88 -49.78 -13.95
CA LEU A 36 -6.88 -49.93 -12.90
C LEU A 36 -6.93 -48.73 -11.93
N GLU A 37 -7.05 -47.51 -12.45
CA GLU A 37 -7.19 -46.29 -11.63
C GLU A 37 -8.52 -46.27 -10.87
N MET A 38 -9.60 -46.77 -11.46
CA MET A 38 -10.88 -46.96 -10.76
C MET A 38 -10.74 -47.92 -9.57
N ASN A 39 -10.05 -49.06 -9.75
CA ASN A 39 -9.80 -50.00 -8.66
C ASN A 39 -8.90 -49.41 -7.57
N ILE A 40 -7.91 -48.59 -7.93
CA ILE A 40 -7.06 -47.86 -6.99
C ILE A 40 -7.88 -46.84 -6.19
N LEU A 41 -8.74 -46.06 -6.86
CA LEU A 41 -9.63 -45.08 -6.22
C LEU A 41 -10.60 -45.77 -5.26
N ILE A 42 -11.25 -46.86 -5.68
CA ILE A 42 -12.16 -47.64 -4.81
C ILE A 42 -11.42 -48.16 -3.57
N THR A 43 -10.21 -48.70 -3.76
CA THR A 43 -9.39 -49.22 -2.64
C THR A 43 -9.00 -48.09 -1.68
N ARG A 44 -8.61 -46.93 -2.22
CA ARG A 44 -8.27 -45.73 -1.44
C ARG A 44 -9.46 -45.21 -0.65
N LEU A 45 -10.64 -45.08 -1.25
CA LEU A 45 -11.85 -44.58 -0.56
C LEU A 45 -12.30 -45.51 0.58
N ARG A 46 -12.17 -46.83 0.39
CA ARG A 46 -12.42 -47.80 1.46
C ARG A 46 -11.41 -47.68 2.59
N GLN A 47 -10.14 -47.48 2.25
CA GLN A 47 -9.08 -47.29 3.21
C GLN A 47 -9.25 -45.95 3.95
N ASP A 48 -9.67 -44.90 3.26
CA ASP A 48 -9.94 -43.58 3.84
C ASP A 48 -11.02 -43.67 4.92
N LEU A 49 -12.17 -44.29 4.63
CA LEU A 49 -13.20 -44.53 5.65
C LEU A 49 -12.63 -45.33 6.84
N LYS A 50 -11.91 -46.42 6.57
CA LYS A 50 -11.31 -47.23 7.64
C LYS A 50 -10.32 -46.43 8.51
N ASP A 51 -9.53 -45.57 7.90
CA ASP A 51 -8.56 -44.70 8.58
C ASP A 51 -9.23 -43.52 9.30
N ALA A 52 -10.49 -43.18 8.96
CA ALA A 52 -11.28 -42.16 9.64
C ALA A 52 -11.91 -42.67 10.95
N GLU A 53 -12.09 -44.00 11.09
CA GLU A 53 -12.79 -44.60 12.23
C GLU A 53 -12.14 -44.29 13.58
N SER A 54 -10.81 -44.43 13.69
CA SER A 54 -10.11 -44.18 14.96
C SER A 54 -10.11 -42.69 15.36
N PRO A 55 -9.75 -41.76 14.46
CA PRO A 55 -9.89 -40.31 14.71
C PRO A 55 -11.32 -39.89 15.08
N ALA A 56 -12.33 -40.46 14.41
CA ALA A 56 -13.73 -40.19 14.69
C ALA A 56 -14.14 -40.65 16.10
N LYS A 57 -13.70 -41.84 16.53
CA LYS A 57 -13.91 -42.34 17.90
C LYS A 57 -13.24 -41.47 18.95
N GLU A 58 -12.02 -41.00 18.68
CA GLU A 58 -11.31 -40.08 19.59
C GLU A 58 -12.01 -38.73 19.70
N PHE A 59 -12.52 -38.20 18.58
CA PHE A 59 -13.28 -36.97 18.56
C PHE A 59 -14.55 -37.06 19.42
N ILE A 60 -15.36 -38.10 19.21
CA ILE A 60 -16.61 -38.32 19.97
C ILE A 60 -16.33 -38.59 21.45
N ALA A 61 -15.26 -39.31 21.79
CA ALA A 61 -14.86 -39.55 23.18
C ALA A 61 -14.43 -38.27 23.89
N ASN A 62 -13.73 -37.37 23.19
CA ASN A 62 -13.33 -36.08 23.74
C ASN A 62 -14.53 -35.13 23.89
N GLU A 63 -15.40 -35.07 22.88
CA GLU A 63 -16.64 -34.29 22.92
C GLU A 63 -17.55 -34.71 24.08
N LYS A 64 -17.69 -36.02 24.33
CA LYS A 64 -18.40 -36.54 25.52
C LYS A 64 -17.78 -36.05 26.83
N LYS A 65 -16.45 -36.06 26.96
CA LYS A 65 -15.74 -35.57 28.16
C LYS A 65 -15.93 -34.05 28.37
N VAL A 66 -15.94 -33.28 27.29
CA VAL A 66 -16.23 -31.84 27.33
C VAL A 66 -17.68 -31.59 27.75
N SER A 67 -18.64 -32.38 27.24
CA SER A 67 -20.07 -32.23 27.57
C SER A 67 -20.42 -32.50 29.04
N ILE A 68 -19.59 -33.27 29.76
CA ILE A 68 -19.69 -33.53 31.20
C ILE A 68 -18.83 -32.59 32.06
N GLY A 69 -18.34 -31.49 31.48
CA GLY A 69 -17.65 -30.42 32.21
C GLY A 69 -16.15 -30.62 32.44
N GLN A 70 -15.51 -31.60 31.80
CA GLN A 70 -14.04 -31.71 31.82
C GLN A 70 -13.43 -30.79 30.75
N ALA A 71 -12.61 -29.82 31.18
CA ALA A 71 -11.91 -28.92 30.27
C ALA A 71 -10.79 -29.65 29.51
N LEU A 72 -11.10 -30.13 28.31
CA LEU A 72 -10.14 -30.69 27.36
C LEU A 72 -10.21 -29.92 26.03
N PRO A 73 -9.08 -29.71 25.34
CA PRO A 73 -9.10 -29.14 24.00
C PRO A 73 -9.82 -30.09 23.03
N VAL A 74 -10.79 -29.56 22.27
CA VAL A 74 -11.51 -30.33 21.25
C VAL A 74 -10.54 -30.67 20.12
N LYS A 75 -10.43 -31.97 19.81
CA LYS A 75 -9.56 -32.55 18.78
C LYS A 75 -10.07 -32.24 17.36
N GLN A 76 -10.17 -30.96 17.00
CA GLN A 76 -10.80 -30.51 15.75
C GLN A 76 -10.13 -31.07 14.49
N ALA A 77 -8.81 -31.31 14.50
CA ALA A 77 -8.10 -31.89 13.37
C ALA A 77 -8.57 -33.33 13.07
N GLU A 78 -8.87 -34.11 14.11
CA GLU A 78 -9.39 -35.46 13.99
C GLU A 78 -10.83 -35.47 13.44
N GLY A 79 -11.66 -34.50 13.86
CA GLY A 79 -13.00 -34.29 13.33
C GLY A 79 -13.00 -33.81 11.87
N ASP A 80 -12.05 -32.94 11.52
CA ASP A 80 -11.84 -32.44 10.15
C ASP A 80 -11.46 -33.58 9.20
N MET A 81 -10.50 -34.41 9.61
CA MET A 81 -10.06 -35.57 8.83
C MET A 81 -11.20 -36.59 8.63
N ALA A 82 -12.00 -36.84 9.68
CA ALA A 82 -13.16 -37.74 9.57
C ALA A 82 -14.21 -37.19 8.59
N LEU A 83 -14.55 -35.90 8.71
CA LEU A 83 -15.48 -35.23 7.80
C LEU A 83 -14.99 -35.28 6.34
N HIS A 84 -13.73 -34.91 6.10
CA HIS A 84 -13.15 -34.91 4.76
C HIS A 84 -13.25 -36.29 4.09
N LYS A 85 -12.91 -37.35 4.81
CA LYS A 85 -12.93 -38.73 4.29
C LYS A 85 -14.35 -39.26 4.05
N VAL A 86 -15.29 -38.97 4.94
CA VAL A 86 -16.71 -39.33 4.77
C VAL A 86 -17.30 -38.63 3.54
N ILE A 87 -17.04 -37.32 3.37
CA ILE A 87 -17.54 -36.54 2.22
C ILE A 87 -16.98 -37.08 0.90
N ARG A 88 -15.69 -37.43 0.86
CA ARG A 88 -15.07 -38.06 -0.32
C ARG A 88 -15.78 -39.38 -0.70
N ALA A 89 -16.09 -40.21 0.28
CA ALA A 89 -16.76 -41.49 0.04
C ALA A 89 -18.21 -41.33 -0.44
N VAL A 90 -19.02 -40.45 0.18
CA VAL A 90 -20.41 -40.25 -0.23
C VAL A 90 -20.52 -39.56 -1.59
N GLU A 91 -19.62 -38.62 -1.92
CA GLU A 91 -19.62 -37.96 -3.23
C GLU A 91 -19.20 -38.95 -4.33
N ALA A 92 -18.19 -39.80 -4.09
CA ALA A 92 -17.82 -40.85 -5.03
C ALA A 92 -18.97 -41.86 -5.24
N ALA A 93 -19.67 -42.25 -4.17
CA ALA A 93 -20.82 -43.15 -4.26
C ALA A 93 -21.96 -42.55 -5.08
N LYS A 94 -22.25 -41.26 -4.90
CA LYS A 94 -23.24 -40.49 -5.69
C LYS A 94 -22.94 -40.50 -7.19
N GLN A 95 -21.66 -40.44 -7.55
CA GLN A 95 -21.19 -40.49 -8.94
C GLN A 95 -21.08 -41.92 -9.50
N GLY A 96 -21.61 -42.92 -8.78
CA GLY A 96 -21.67 -44.32 -9.24
C GLY A 96 -20.42 -45.16 -8.95
N VAL A 97 -19.47 -44.68 -8.15
CA VAL A 97 -18.30 -45.46 -7.71
C VAL A 97 -18.71 -46.46 -6.64
N LEU A 98 -18.33 -47.74 -6.80
CA LEU A 98 -18.68 -48.82 -5.87
C LEU A 98 -17.77 -48.81 -4.63
N VAL A 99 -18.03 -47.85 -3.74
CA VAL A 99 -17.28 -47.64 -2.49
C VAL A 99 -17.55 -48.77 -1.50
N SER A 100 -18.81 -49.18 -1.32
CA SER A 100 -19.16 -50.29 -0.42
C SER A 100 -19.03 -51.66 -1.08
N LYS A 101 -18.76 -52.70 -0.29
CA LYS A 101 -18.81 -54.11 -0.76
C LYS A 101 -20.23 -54.68 -0.78
N THR A 102 -21.19 -54.03 -0.11
CA THR A 102 -22.57 -54.50 -0.01
C THR A 102 -23.50 -53.52 -0.71
N THR A 103 -24.57 -54.02 -1.32
CA THR A 103 -25.56 -53.16 -2.00
C THR A 103 -26.24 -52.21 -1.01
N GLN A 104 -26.51 -52.67 0.21
CA GLN A 104 -27.14 -51.86 1.25
C GLN A 104 -26.20 -50.74 1.74
N GLY A 105 -24.91 -51.03 1.94
CA GLY A 105 -23.93 -50.02 2.34
C GLY A 105 -23.70 -48.97 1.24
N GLN A 106 -23.69 -49.42 -0.02
CA GLN A 106 -23.58 -48.51 -1.18
C GLN A 106 -24.78 -47.57 -1.26
N GLU A 107 -25.99 -48.09 -1.11
CA GLU A 107 -27.22 -47.28 -1.15
C GLU A 107 -27.28 -46.28 0.02
N LEU A 108 -26.83 -46.69 1.22
CA LEU A 108 -26.76 -45.78 2.37
C LEU A 108 -25.79 -44.61 2.12
N LEU A 109 -24.63 -44.86 1.50
CA LEU A 109 -23.69 -43.80 1.12
C LEU A 109 -24.31 -42.83 0.09
N VAL A 110 -25.07 -43.33 -0.87
CA VAL A 110 -25.78 -42.50 -1.85
C VAL A 110 -26.80 -41.61 -1.16
N LYS A 111 -27.65 -42.16 -0.27
CA LYS A 111 -28.64 -41.37 0.49
C LYS A 111 -27.99 -40.32 1.38
N LEU A 112 -26.86 -40.65 2.01
CA LEU A 112 -26.10 -39.69 2.82
C LEU A 112 -25.52 -38.53 1.99
N SER A 113 -25.18 -38.76 0.72
CA SER A 113 -24.69 -37.70 -0.18
C SER A 113 -25.74 -36.61 -0.48
N GLU A 114 -27.03 -36.93 -0.26
CA GLU A 114 -28.16 -36.02 -0.44
C GLU A 114 -28.47 -35.22 0.83
N LYS A 115 -27.81 -35.52 1.95
CA LYS A 115 -28.01 -34.86 3.24
C LYS A 115 -26.94 -33.80 3.51
N SER A 116 -27.29 -32.81 4.33
CA SER A 116 -26.37 -31.73 4.72
C SER A 116 -25.65 -32.06 6.03
N TYR A 117 -24.31 -32.06 5.99
CA TYR A 117 -23.47 -32.22 7.18
C TYR A 117 -23.27 -30.86 7.86
N THR A 118 -23.79 -30.71 9.08
CA THR A 118 -23.83 -29.43 9.80
C THR A 118 -22.70 -29.28 10.83
N SER A 119 -21.95 -30.34 11.15
CA SER A 119 -20.81 -30.29 12.07
C SER A 119 -19.82 -31.45 11.91
N TYR A 120 -18.59 -31.27 12.41
CA TYR A 120 -17.59 -32.34 12.52
C TYR A 120 -18.09 -33.53 13.36
N SER A 121 -18.94 -33.25 14.37
CA SER A 121 -19.53 -34.26 15.25
C SER A 121 -20.48 -35.19 14.50
N VAL A 122 -21.25 -34.69 13.53
CA VAL A 122 -22.18 -35.51 12.75
C VAL A 122 -21.43 -36.56 11.93
N ALA A 123 -20.42 -36.15 11.14
CA ALA A 123 -19.65 -37.09 10.33
C ALA A 123 -18.84 -38.07 11.19
N SER A 124 -18.23 -37.58 12.28
CA SER A 124 -17.47 -38.41 13.21
C SER A 124 -18.36 -39.43 13.92
N ALA A 125 -19.58 -39.07 14.32
CA ALA A 125 -20.49 -40.00 14.98
C ALA A 125 -20.97 -41.10 14.02
N ILE A 126 -21.29 -40.74 12.77
CA ILE A 126 -21.63 -41.69 11.70
C ILE A 126 -20.48 -42.66 11.48
N GLU A 127 -19.26 -42.14 11.31
CA GLU A 127 -18.09 -42.98 11.04
C GLU A 127 -17.75 -43.89 12.22
N ALA A 128 -17.71 -43.35 13.44
CA ALA A 128 -17.37 -44.08 14.65
C ALA A 128 -18.30 -45.27 14.93
N ASN A 129 -19.58 -45.16 14.55
CA ASN A 129 -20.61 -46.16 14.81
C ASN A 129 -20.93 -47.04 13.60
N LEU A 130 -20.76 -46.55 12.36
CA LEU A 130 -21.27 -47.20 11.16
C LEU A 130 -20.24 -47.49 10.04
N ALA A 131 -18.95 -47.16 10.21
CA ALA A 131 -17.90 -47.38 9.19
C ALA A 131 -17.93 -48.79 8.54
N ASP A 132 -18.04 -49.83 9.37
CA ASP A 132 -18.09 -51.23 8.90
C ASP A 132 -19.28 -51.53 7.97
N TYR A 133 -20.41 -50.85 8.17
CA TYR A 133 -21.60 -50.98 7.33
C TYR A 133 -21.49 -50.14 6.06
N LEU A 134 -20.87 -48.95 6.14
CA LEU A 134 -20.61 -48.07 4.99
C LEU A 134 -19.63 -48.72 4.01
N ILE A 135 -18.51 -49.28 4.50
CA ILE A 135 -17.52 -50.01 3.69
C ILE A 135 -18.07 -51.37 3.20
N GLY A 136 -19.10 -51.90 3.87
CA GLY A 136 -19.71 -53.20 3.55
C GLY A 136 -18.92 -54.40 4.08
N ASN A 137 -18.16 -54.23 5.16
CA ASN A 137 -17.60 -55.35 5.92
C ASN A 137 -18.68 -56.04 6.78
N LYS A 138 -19.76 -55.33 7.10
CA LYS A 138 -20.98 -55.87 7.73
C LYS A 138 -22.20 -55.57 6.85
N ASN A 139 -23.16 -56.49 6.84
CA ASN A 139 -24.45 -56.28 6.18
C ASN A 139 -25.39 -55.48 7.09
N ILE A 140 -26.21 -54.62 6.49
CA ILE A 140 -27.33 -53.97 7.19
C ILE A 140 -28.46 -55.00 7.29
N THR A 141 -28.47 -55.76 8.38
CA THR A 141 -29.53 -56.74 8.71
C THR A 141 -30.38 -56.22 9.84
N ILE A 142 -31.70 -56.43 9.79
CA ILE A 142 -32.64 -55.96 10.81
C ILE A 142 -33.39 -57.16 11.37
N SER A 143 -33.48 -57.25 12.70
CA SER A 143 -34.22 -58.37 13.31
C SER A 143 -35.72 -58.23 13.05
N THR A 144 -36.35 -59.31 12.63
CA THR A 144 -37.81 -59.45 12.45
C THR A 144 -38.50 -60.03 13.69
N GLN A 145 -37.74 -60.50 14.69
CA GLN A 145 -38.29 -61.03 15.94
C GLN A 145 -38.50 -59.92 16.99
N PRO A 146 -39.72 -59.76 17.54
CA PRO A 146 -39.99 -58.80 18.61
C PRO A 146 -39.02 -58.98 19.79
N GLY A 147 -38.41 -57.88 20.25
CA GLY A 147 -37.51 -57.88 21.41
C GLY A 147 -36.05 -58.25 21.17
N THR A 148 -35.65 -58.64 19.95
CA THR A 148 -34.24 -58.90 19.60
C THR A 148 -33.70 -57.80 18.68
N LYS A 149 -32.47 -57.33 18.94
CA LYS A 149 -31.82 -56.26 18.15
C LYS A 149 -30.66 -56.85 17.35
N SER A 150 -30.62 -56.55 16.05
CA SER A 150 -29.46 -56.80 15.20
C SER A 150 -28.25 -55.95 15.60
N ASP A 151 -27.07 -56.31 15.10
CA ASP A 151 -25.84 -55.52 15.30
C ASP A 151 -25.98 -54.10 14.74
N PHE A 152 -26.70 -53.94 13.61
CA PHE A 152 -26.96 -52.63 13.02
C PHE A 152 -27.91 -51.80 13.89
N GLN A 153 -28.97 -52.40 14.43
CA GLN A 153 -29.88 -51.70 15.36
C GLN A 153 -29.15 -51.24 16.64
N ARG A 154 -28.22 -52.06 17.17
CA ARG A 154 -27.38 -51.65 18.30
C ARG A 154 -26.42 -50.51 17.94
N ALA A 155 -25.81 -50.56 16.76
CA ALA A 155 -24.95 -49.48 16.27
C ALA A 155 -25.73 -48.17 16.04
N PHE A 156 -26.96 -48.25 15.55
CA PHE A 156 -27.86 -47.11 15.41
C PHE A 156 -28.28 -46.52 16.76
N GLU A 157 -28.53 -47.35 17.78
CA GLU A 157 -28.83 -46.87 19.13
C GLU A 157 -27.64 -46.16 19.78
N ASN A 158 -26.43 -46.69 19.58
CA ASN A 158 -25.20 -46.01 20.01
C ASN A 158 -25.05 -44.68 19.28
N LEU A 159 -25.28 -44.65 17.97
CA LEU A 159 -25.30 -43.42 17.20
C LEU A 159 -26.31 -42.40 17.74
N ASN A 160 -27.53 -42.82 18.08
CA ASN A 160 -28.56 -41.96 18.66
C ASN A 160 -28.19 -41.46 20.06
N SER A 161 -27.44 -42.25 20.83
CA SER A 161 -26.89 -41.82 22.11
C SER A 161 -25.71 -40.84 21.94
N ASP A 162 -24.94 -40.96 20.87
CA ASP A 162 -23.73 -40.18 20.62
C ASP A 162 -24.05 -38.84 19.94
N ASN A 163 -24.93 -38.86 18.96
CA ASN A 163 -25.33 -37.69 18.19
C ASN A 163 -26.72 -37.89 17.56
N VAL A 164 -27.73 -37.23 18.13
CA VAL A 164 -29.13 -37.32 17.70
C VAL A 164 -29.30 -36.88 16.24
N THR A 165 -28.63 -35.80 15.82
CA THR A 165 -28.68 -35.30 14.44
C THR A 165 -28.16 -36.34 13.44
N ALA A 166 -27.05 -37.01 13.76
CA ALA A 166 -26.50 -38.08 12.94
C ALA A 166 -27.43 -39.30 12.88
N ALA A 167 -28.05 -39.67 14.00
CA ALA A 167 -29.05 -40.74 14.02
C ALA A 167 -30.30 -40.38 13.22
N THR A 168 -30.76 -39.13 13.25
CA THR A 168 -31.87 -38.66 12.41
C THR A 168 -31.53 -38.79 10.93
N LEU A 169 -30.33 -38.40 10.50
CA LEU A 169 -29.89 -38.53 9.11
C LEU A 169 -29.85 -39.99 8.65
N ILE A 170 -29.27 -40.87 9.46
CA ILE A 170 -29.21 -42.31 9.15
C ILE A 170 -30.61 -42.91 9.19
N GLY A 171 -31.44 -42.56 10.17
CA GLY A 171 -32.79 -43.09 10.33
C GLY A 171 -33.68 -42.73 9.13
N GLN A 172 -33.64 -41.46 8.70
CA GLN A 172 -34.32 -41.02 7.47
C GLN A 172 -33.82 -41.78 6.24
N SER A 173 -32.50 -41.94 6.09
CA SER A 173 -31.91 -42.66 4.96
C SER A 173 -32.36 -44.13 4.93
N ILE A 174 -32.42 -44.79 6.09
CA ILE A 174 -32.91 -46.19 6.21
C ILE A 174 -34.41 -46.29 5.92
N ILE A 175 -35.22 -45.33 6.37
CA ILE A 175 -36.67 -45.28 6.08
C ILE A 175 -36.90 -45.10 4.57
N GLU A 176 -36.14 -44.22 3.92
CA GLU A 176 -36.17 -44.04 2.46
C GLU A 176 -35.78 -45.32 1.71
N MET A 177 -34.69 -45.98 2.13
CA MET A 177 -34.27 -47.26 1.56
C MET A 177 -35.31 -48.38 1.77
N ALA A 178 -36.04 -48.38 2.89
CA ALA A 178 -37.13 -49.32 3.16
C ALA A 178 -38.32 -49.09 2.22
N ARG A 179 -38.71 -47.82 2.04
CA ARG A 179 -39.77 -47.42 1.10
C ARG A 179 -39.46 -47.85 -0.33
N GLU A 180 -38.19 -47.77 -0.73
CA GLU A 180 -37.71 -48.16 -2.06
C GLU A 180 -37.47 -49.67 -2.22
N GLY A 181 -37.74 -50.48 -1.20
CA GLY A 181 -37.53 -51.94 -1.22
C GLY A 181 -36.05 -52.36 -1.30
N LYS A 182 -35.12 -51.46 -0.93
CA LYS A 182 -33.66 -51.67 -1.00
C LYS A 182 -33.10 -52.45 0.20
N ILE A 183 -33.90 -52.64 1.25
CA ILE A 183 -33.57 -53.47 2.41
C ILE A 183 -34.53 -54.65 2.44
N ALA A 184 -34.02 -55.85 2.12
CA ALA A 184 -34.82 -57.07 2.07
C ALA A 184 -35.47 -57.36 3.43
N GLY A 185 -36.80 -57.52 3.44
CA GLY A 185 -37.57 -57.89 4.64
C GLY A 185 -37.92 -56.72 5.58
N LEU A 186 -37.71 -55.46 5.17
CA LEU A 186 -38.08 -54.27 5.94
C LEU A 186 -39.14 -53.43 5.20
N THR A 187 -40.33 -53.27 5.79
CA THR A 187 -41.35 -52.33 5.30
C THR A 187 -41.09 -50.91 5.81
N GLU A 188 -41.65 -49.88 5.15
CA GLU A 188 -41.52 -48.49 5.62
C GLU A 188 -42.02 -48.32 7.06
N ASP A 189 -43.18 -48.91 7.41
CA ASP A 189 -43.76 -48.81 8.75
C ASP A 189 -42.85 -49.45 9.82
N ALA A 190 -42.28 -50.62 9.52
CA ALA A 190 -41.32 -51.28 10.40
C ALA A 190 -40.00 -50.51 10.51
N ALA A 191 -39.61 -49.77 9.47
CA ALA A 191 -38.44 -48.89 9.50
C ALA A 191 -38.70 -47.65 10.37
N ARG A 192 -39.89 -47.03 10.25
CA ARG A 192 -40.29 -45.91 11.10
C ARG A 192 -40.32 -46.31 12.57
N GLU A 193 -40.94 -47.43 12.89
CA GLU A 193 -40.99 -47.92 14.28
C GLU A 193 -39.59 -48.10 14.90
N LYS A 194 -38.61 -48.52 14.11
CA LYS A 194 -37.27 -48.90 14.59
C LYS A 194 -36.22 -47.79 14.50
N PHE A 195 -36.37 -46.84 13.57
CA PHE A 195 -35.33 -45.86 13.24
C PHE A 195 -35.83 -44.41 13.20
N GLU A 196 -37.13 -44.15 13.38
CA GLU A 196 -37.64 -42.79 13.55
C GLU A 196 -37.23 -42.25 14.93
N VAL A 197 -36.39 -41.23 14.92
CA VAL A 197 -36.00 -40.52 16.14
C VAL A 197 -37.13 -39.54 16.49
N LYS A 198 -38.02 -39.93 17.40
CA LYS A 198 -39.11 -39.08 17.89
C LYS A 198 -38.54 -37.98 18.79
N GLU A 199 -38.89 -36.72 18.51
CA GLU A 199 -38.30 -35.55 19.15
C GLU A 199 -38.80 -35.23 20.58
N GLU A 200 -39.36 -36.21 21.32
CA GLU A 200 -39.94 -35.97 22.65
C GLU A 200 -39.31 -36.78 23.80
N GLU A 201 -39.01 -36.05 24.88
CA GLU A 201 -38.74 -36.48 26.27
C GLU A 201 -37.49 -37.33 26.59
N LYS A 202 -36.30 -36.75 26.45
CA LYS A 202 -35.13 -37.07 27.30
C LYS A 202 -34.68 -35.88 28.17
N ARG A 203 -35.64 -35.18 28.77
CA ARG A 203 -35.40 -34.11 29.76
C ARG A 203 -35.62 -34.54 31.23
N ARG A 204 -35.74 -35.84 31.53
CA ARG A 204 -35.97 -36.31 32.91
C ARG A 204 -35.18 -37.57 33.25
N GLU A 205 -33.97 -37.38 33.74
CA GLU A 205 -33.39 -38.22 34.80
C GLU A 205 -32.95 -37.31 35.96
N PRO A 206 -33.03 -37.77 37.22
CA PRO A 206 -33.14 -36.92 38.39
C PRO A 206 -31.79 -36.27 38.72
N ARG A 207 -31.67 -35.02 38.32
CA ARG A 207 -30.51 -34.16 38.58
C ARG A 207 -30.46 -33.73 40.04
N THR A 208 -29.31 -33.99 40.67
CA THR A 208 -28.94 -33.67 42.05
C THR A 208 -29.15 -32.20 42.39
N GLN A 209 -29.32 -31.88 43.69
CA GLN A 209 -29.54 -30.52 44.22
C GLN A 209 -28.56 -29.44 43.71
N ALA A 210 -27.40 -29.81 43.18
CA ALA A 210 -26.45 -28.90 42.52
C ALA A 210 -26.97 -28.31 41.20
N ASP A 211 -27.83 -29.01 40.46
CA ASP A 211 -28.36 -28.55 39.17
C ASP A 211 -29.51 -27.55 39.29
N ARG A 212 -30.19 -27.48 40.45
CA ARG A 212 -31.22 -26.45 40.69
C ARG A 212 -30.63 -25.05 40.85
N GLY A 213 -29.36 -24.93 41.26
CA GLY A 213 -28.67 -23.65 41.36
C GLY A 213 -28.24 -23.06 40.01
N LEU A 214 -28.19 -23.87 38.94
CA LEU A 214 -27.77 -23.42 37.60
C LEU A 214 -28.97 -23.12 36.66
N ILE A 215 -30.15 -23.69 36.93
CA ILE A 215 -31.34 -23.50 36.08
C ILE A 215 -32.12 -22.22 36.45
N GLU A 216 -31.91 -21.65 37.64
CA GLU A 216 -32.40 -20.30 37.96
C GLU A 216 -31.54 -19.19 37.30
N ALA A 217 -30.43 -19.54 36.65
CA ALA A 217 -29.67 -18.66 35.75
C ALA A 217 -30.04 -18.97 34.27
N GLY A 218 -31.07 -18.29 33.78
CA GLY A 218 -31.74 -18.58 32.51
C GLY A 218 -30.86 -18.66 31.25
N SER A 219 -30.67 -19.87 30.72
CA SER A 219 -30.02 -20.15 29.43
C SER A 219 -30.93 -21.00 28.53
N GLY A 220 -31.63 -20.34 27.60
CA GLY A 220 -32.39 -20.94 26.50
C GLY A 220 -32.23 -20.06 25.25
N PRO A 221 -32.60 -20.50 24.04
CA PRO A 221 -32.38 -19.75 22.79
C PRO A 221 -32.95 -18.32 22.79
N GLU A 222 -34.04 -18.11 23.53
CA GLU A 222 -34.63 -16.78 23.75
C GLU A 222 -33.77 -15.90 24.67
N ASN A 223 -33.12 -16.46 25.69
CA ASN A 223 -32.15 -15.74 26.51
C ASN A 223 -30.83 -15.52 25.75
N GLU A 224 -30.42 -16.44 24.87
CA GLU A 224 -29.23 -16.27 24.02
C GLU A 224 -29.41 -15.15 22.97
N MET A 225 -30.59 -15.08 22.34
CA MET A 225 -30.96 -13.95 21.47
C MET A 225 -31.07 -12.65 22.28
N ARG A 226 -31.63 -12.71 23.49
CA ARG A 226 -31.72 -11.54 24.37
C ARG A 226 -30.33 -11.04 24.75
N ASP A 227 -29.43 -11.91 25.19
CA ASP A 227 -28.05 -11.58 25.55
C ASP A 227 -27.23 -11.07 24.34
N PHE A 228 -27.55 -11.54 23.12
CA PHE A 228 -26.99 -10.98 21.88
C PHE A 228 -27.52 -9.58 21.57
N ILE A 229 -28.84 -9.39 21.63
CA ILE A 229 -29.49 -8.09 21.37
C ILE A 229 -29.08 -7.06 22.43
N GLU A 230 -28.90 -7.47 23.68
CA GLU A 230 -28.48 -6.61 24.80
C GLU A 230 -27.08 -6.01 24.60
N GLN A 231 -26.24 -6.57 23.72
CA GLN A 231 -24.94 -5.98 23.33
C GLN A 231 -25.10 -4.72 22.47
N TYR A 232 -26.28 -4.49 21.90
CA TYR A 232 -26.59 -3.33 21.10
C TYR A 232 -27.37 -2.28 21.88
N PRO A 233 -27.20 -0.98 21.54
CA PRO A 233 -28.08 0.06 22.02
C PRO A 233 -29.55 -0.26 21.74
N LYS A 234 -30.46 0.14 22.63
CA LYS A 234 -31.92 -0.06 22.48
C LYS A 234 -32.47 0.46 21.15
N LYS A 235 -31.83 1.48 20.55
CA LYS A 235 -32.20 2.03 19.24
C LYS A 235 -32.07 1.00 18.10
N ASP A 236 -31.15 0.04 18.23
CA ASP A 236 -30.83 -0.93 17.17
C ASP A 236 -31.64 -2.24 17.30
N HIS A 237 -32.28 -2.48 18.45
CA HIS A 237 -33.02 -3.72 18.76
C HIS A 237 -34.15 -4.01 17.76
N ALA A 238 -34.86 -2.97 17.34
CA ALA A 238 -35.97 -3.12 16.39
C ALA A 238 -35.50 -3.57 15.00
N LEU A 239 -34.36 -3.05 14.53
CA LEU A 239 -33.75 -3.49 13.27
C LEU A 239 -33.22 -4.92 13.39
N ILE A 240 -32.59 -5.28 14.51
CA ILE A 240 -32.10 -6.65 14.74
C ILE A 240 -33.28 -7.62 14.66
N ASN A 241 -34.36 -7.40 15.41
CA ASN A 241 -35.54 -8.26 15.39
C ASN A 241 -36.14 -8.39 13.98
N ALA A 242 -36.25 -7.26 13.27
CA ALA A 242 -36.70 -7.23 11.90
C ALA A 242 -35.85 -8.11 10.96
N LEU A 243 -34.53 -8.22 11.17
CA LEU A 243 -33.66 -9.06 10.35
C LEU A 243 -33.93 -10.57 10.51
N TYR A 244 -34.52 -11.00 11.63
CA TYR A 244 -34.80 -12.42 11.90
C TYR A 244 -36.15 -12.92 11.40
N ASN A 245 -37.07 -12.02 11.03
CA ASN A 245 -38.42 -12.39 10.62
C ASN A 245 -38.90 -11.56 9.41
N PRO A 246 -39.20 -12.19 8.25
CA PRO A 246 -39.64 -11.47 7.05
C PRO A 246 -40.84 -10.54 7.26
N ARG A 247 -41.84 -10.94 8.05
CA ARG A 247 -43.03 -10.11 8.30
C ARG A 247 -42.72 -8.89 9.17
N GLU A 248 -41.83 -9.07 10.13
CA GLU A 248 -41.35 -7.96 10.97
C GLU A 248 -40.46 -7.03 10.14
N PHE A 249 -39.65 -7.57 9.23
CA PHE A 249 -38.87 -6.80 8.27
C PHE A 249 -39.76 -5.89 7.41
N GLU A 250 -40.81 -6.42 6.79
CA GLU A 250 -41.76 -5.62 6.00
C GLU A 250 -42.35 -4.48 6.85
N SER A 251 -42.85 -4.84 8.04
CA SER A 251 -43.49 -3.90 8.95
C SER A 251 -42.53 -2.82 9.46
N PHE A 252 -41.27 -3.17 9.64
CA PHE A 252 -40.21 -2.24 10.04
C PHE A 252 -39.85 -1.30 8.89
N VAL A 253 -39.61 -1.84 7.68
CA VAL A 253 -39.26 -1.04 6.50
C VAL A 253 -40.35 -0.03 6.16
N GLN A 254 -41.62 -0.45 6.20
CA GLN A 254 -42.76 0.42 5.95
C GLN A 254 -42.88 1.55 6.98
N ARG A 255 -42.84 1.21 8.27
CA ARG A 255 -43.08 2.16 9.37
C ARG A 255 -41.90 3.10 9.63
N GLU A 256 -40.68 2.56 9.67
CA GLU A 256 -39.50 3.29 10.12
C GLU A 256 -38.79 4.04 8.99
N TYR A 257 -38.91 3.56 7.74
CA TYR A 257 -38.32 4.27 6.60
C TYR A 257 -39.39 4.86 5.68
N TYR A 258 -40.23 4.03 5.05
CA TYR A 258 -41.09 4.49 3.96
C TYR A 258 -42.02 5.64 4.38
N GLU A 259 -42.82 5.47 5.44
CA GLU A 259 -43.77 6.48 5.91
C GLU A 259 -43.09 7.77 6.44
N LYS A 260 -41.90 7.66 7.05
CA LYS A 260 -41.16 8.82 7.54
C LYS A 260 -40.55 9.61 6.39
N ILE A 261 -39.89 8.92 5.46
CA ILE A 261 -39.27 9.52 4.28
C ILE A 261 -40.34 10.15 3.38
N LYS A 262 -41.47 9.46 3.19
CA LYS A 262 -42.60 10.00 2.43
C LYS A 262 -43.05 11.36 2.97
N LYS A 263 -43.28 11.48 4.28
CA LYS A 263 -43.61 12.77 4.92
C LYS A 263 -42.52 13.81 4.73
N GLU A 264 -41.24 13.44 4.83
CA GLU A 264 -40.11 14.35 4.60
C GLU A 264 -40.10 14.92 3.17
N PHE A 265 -40.36 14.09 2.16
CA PHE A 265 -40.34 14.49 0.75
C PHE A 265 -41.62 15.19 0.31
N GLU A 266 -42.78 14.79 0.81
CA GLU A 266 -44.05 15.51 0.62
C GLU A 266 -43.93 16.95 1.15
N ASN A 267 -43.32 17.14 2.33
CA ASN A 267 -43.04 18.47 2.89
C ASN A 267 -42.05 19.30 2.05
N LYS A 268 -41.22 18.66 1.21
CA LYS A 268 -40.32 19.32 0.25
C LYS A 268 -40.97 19.54 -1.13
N GLY A 269 -42.25 19.21 -1.30
CA GLY A 269 -43.03 19.46 -2.52
C GLY A 269 -42.87 18.41 -3.63
N PHE A 270 -42.31 17.23 -3.34
CA PHE A 270 -42.24 16.13 -4.31
C PHE A 270 -43.62 15.47 -4.49
N THR A 271 -44.01 15.13 -5.72
CA THR A 271 -45.29 14.49 -6.05
C THR A 271 -45.17 13.44 -7.17
N GLY A 272 -46.12 12.50 -7.24
CA GLY A 272 -46.23 11.51 -8.32
C GLY A 272 -45.09 10.48 -8.35
N ASP A 273 -44.77 9.94 -9.53
CA ASP A 273 -43.78 8.86 -9.69
C ASP A 273 -42.36 9.25 -9.24
N LYS A 274 -42.01 10.54 -9.35
CA LYS A 274 -40.72 11.06 -8.87
C LYS A 274 -40.63 11.02 -7.34
N LEU A 275 -41.74 11.18 -6.63
CA LEU A 275 -41.77 11.06 -5.18
C LEU A 275 -41.44 9.62 -4.76
N GLU A 276 -42.10 8.64 -5.38
CA GLU A 276 -41.87 7.21 -5.07
C GLU A 276 -40.45 6.74 -5.41
N GLU A 277 -39.87 7.23 -6.52
CA GLU A 277 -38.48 6.92 -6.89
C GLU A 277 -37.48 7.47 -5.86
N GLU A 278 -37.63 8.73 -5.45
CA GLU A 278 -36.74 9.35 -4.46
C GLU A 278 -36.92 8.76 -3.06
N ILE A 279 -38.16 8.41 -2.66
CA ILE A 279 -38.42 7.65 -1.43
C ILE A 279 -37.66 6.31 -1.49
N GLY A 280 -37.77 5.57 -2.59
CA GLY A 280 -37.09 4.29 -2.75
C GLY A 280 -35.57 4.39 -2.67
N LYS A 281 -34.97 5.42 -3.29
CA LYS A 281 -33.52 5.69 -3.23
C LYS A 281 -33.07 6.00 -1.80
N GLU A 282 -33.74 6.93 -1.12
CA GLU A 282 -33.41 7.33 0.25
C GLU A 282 -33.62 6.16 1.23
N LEU A 283 -34.71 5.42 1.10
CA LEU A 283 -35.00 4.23 1.91
C LEU A 283 -33.91 3.18 1.75
N SER A 284 -33.53 2.87 0.50
CA SER A 284 -32.50 1.88 0.20
C SER A 284 -31.15 2.31 0.78
N GLU A 285 -30.82 3.60 0.71
CA GLU A 285 -29.58 4.14 1.27
C GLU A 285 -29.56 4.04 2.79
N ARG A 286 -30.61 4.51 3.48
CA ARG A 286 -30.70 4.48 4.95
C ARG A 286 -30.69 3.05 5.48
N LEU A 287 -31.49 2.16 4.90
CA LEU A 287 -31.57 0.75 5.32
C LEU A 287 -30.23 0.03 5.12
N ARG A 288 -29.58 0.23 3.96
CA ARG A 288 -28.25 -0.32 3.68
C ARG A 288 -27.20 0.22 4.64
N HIS A 289 -27.23 1.51 4.95
CA HIS A 289 -26.33 2.16 5.90
C HIS A 289 -26.50 1.59 7.31
N ASP A 290 -27.74 1.50 7.80
CA ASP A 290 -28.05 1.03 9.15
C ASP A 290 -27.68 -0.46 9.34
N ILE A 291 -27.95 -1.32 8.35
CA ILE A 291 -27.54 -2.74 8.41
C ILE A 291 -26.02 -2.86 8.39
N ALA A 292 -25.32 -2.08 7.56
CA ALA A 292 -23.86 -2.12 7.52
C ALA A 292 -23.22 -1.60 8.82
N LEU A 293 -23.77 -0.56 9.44
CA LEU A 293 -23.35 -0.09 10.77
C LEU A 293 -23.66 -1.10 11.87
N LEU A 294 -24.81 -1.79 11.80
CA LEU A 294 -25.17 -2.85 12.74
C LEU A 294 -24.10 -3.96 12.73
N VAL A 295 -23.76 -4.46 11.53
CA VAL A 295 -22.68 -5.46 11.38
C VAL A 295 -21.33 -4.88 11.81
N GLY A 296 -21.04 -3.63 11.46
CA GLY A 296 -19.79 -2.95 11.82
C GLY A 296 -19.61 -2.77 13.34
N ARG A 297 -20.70 -2.60 14.10
CA ARG A 297 -20.67 -2.45 15.57
C ARG A 297 -20.21 -3.72 16.28
N LEU A 298 -20.44 -4.92 15.72
CA LEU A 298 -19.90 -6.18 16.25
C LEU A 298 -18.37 -6.15 16.42
N TYR A 299 -17.71 -5.39 15.55
CA TYR A 299 -16.27 -5.29 15.52
C TYR A 299 -15.74 -4.13 16.35
N GLN A 300 -16.58 -3.43 17.13
CA GLN A 300 -16.14 -2.36 18.03
C GLN A 300 -15.01 -2.84 18.97
N ASN A 301 -15.16 -4.03 19.55
CA ASN A 301 -14.12 -4.62 20.42
C ASN A 301 -12.82 -4.95 19.66
N VAL A 302 -12.90 -5.15 18.34
CA VAL A 302 -11.73 -5.34 17.48
C VAL A 302 -11.04 -4.01 17.24
N ASP A 303 -11.77 -2.91 17.03
CA ASP A 303 -11.13 -1.58 16.89
C ASP A 303 -10.49 -1.10 18.18
N GLU A 304 -11.13 -1.41 19.31
CA GLU A 304 -10.67 -1.11 20.67
C GLU A 304 -9.61 -2.12 21.16
N SER A 305 -9.26 -3.11 20.33
CA SER A 305 -8.19 -4.04 20.64
C SER A 305 -6.82 -3.34 20.67
N HIS A 306 -5.85 -3.97 21.32
CA HIS A 306 -4.52 -3.39 21.42
C HIS A 306 -3.91 -3.20 20.03
N PRO A 307 -3.18 -2.11 19.74
CA PRO A 307 -2.65 -1.83 18.39
C PRO A 307 -1.75 -2.93 17.83
N SER A 308 -1.22 -3.82 18.66
CA SER A 308 -0.41 -4.96 18.22
C SER A 308 -1.18 -6.23 17.86
N GLN A 309 -2.49 -6.29 18.15
CA GLN A 309 -3.28 -7.48 17.90
C GLN A 309 -3.78 -7.50 16.46
N PHE A 310 -3.53 -8.61 15.77
CA PHE A 310 -4.13 -8.83 14.46
C PHE A 310 -5.64 -9.03 14.60
N TRP A 311 -6.36 -8.69 13.55
CA TRP A 311 -7.82 -8.77 13.48
C TRP A 311 -8.31 -10.17 13.85
N GLU A 312 -7.67 -11.21 13.32
CA GLU A 312 -8.03 -12.61 13.57
C GLU A 312 -7.94 -13.01 15.05
N GLU A 313 -7.01 -12.41 15.79
CA GLU A 313 -6.86 -12.66 17.23
C GLU A 313 -7.90 -11.88 18.02
N ALA A 314 -8.20 -10.65 17.60
CA ALA A 314 -9.16 -9.77 18.23
C ALA A 314 -10.62 -10.25 18.01
N GLU A 315 -10.97 -10.70 16.81
CA GLU A 315 -12.33 -11.12 16.44
C GLU A 315 -12.80 -12.35 17.25
N LYS A 316 -11.86 -13.20 17.67
CA LYS A 316 -12.12 -14.46 18.40
C LYS A 316 -12.13 -14.31 19.93
N ARG A 317 -11.97 -13.08 20.46
CA ARG A 317 -11.94 -12.85 21.91
C ARG A 317 -13.31 -13.03 22.56
N GLY A 318 -13.30 -13.60 23.76
CA GLY A 318 -14.48 -13.64 24.65
C GLY A 318 -15.33 -14.91 24.60
N GLY A 319 -14.83 -16.00 24.01
CA GLY A 319 -15.53 -17.30 23.92
C GLY A 319 -16.61 -17.31 22.84
N PHE A 320 -17.33 -18.43 22.68
CA PHE A 320 -18.35 -18.60 21.62
C PHE A 320 -19.40 -17.48 21.62
N TRP A 321 -19.80 -17.02 22.81
CA TRP A 321 -20.87 -16.03 23.01
C TRP A 321 -20.44 -14.56 22.94
N ARG A 322 -19.17 -14.27 22.67
CA ARG A 322 -18.67 -12.89 22.41
C ARG A 322 -17.80 -12.80 21.16
N ASN A 323 -17.74 -13.88 20.37
CA ASN A 323 -16.96 -13.94 19.15
C ASN A 323 -17.68 -13.15 18.04
N ALA A 324 -17.03 -12.07 17.57
CA ALA A 324 -17.59 -11.18 16.54
C ALA A 324 -17.78 -11.89 15.19
N GLU A 325 -16.90 -12.84 14.85
CA GLU A 325 -16.98 -13.66 13.64
C GLU A 325 -18.31 -14.43 13.61
N VAL A 326 -18.59 -15.21 14.67
CA VAL A 326 -19.79 -16.04 14.79
C VAL A 326 -21.07 -15.19 14.71
N PHE A 327 -21.12 -14.05 15.40
CA PHE A 327 -22.28 -13.17 15.35
C PHE A 327 -22.46 -12.52 13.98
N SER A 328 -21.36 -12.11 13.35
CA SER A 328 -21.43 -11.52 12.02
C SER A 328 -21.92 -12.55 11.00
N GLU A 329 -21.45 -13.79 11.07
CA GLU A 329 -21.94 -14.89 10.23
C GLU A 329 -23.42 -15.19 10.47
N ASN A 330 -23.87 -15.16 11.73
CA ASN A 330 -25.28 -15.33 12.07
C ASN A 330 -26.14 -14.21 11.46
N LEU A 331 -25.77 -12.93 11.62
CA LEU A 331 -26.49 -11.81 11.01
C LEU A 331 -26.49 -11.89 9.48
N LEU A 332 -25.33 -12.17 8.87
CA LEU A 332 -25.22 -12.33 7.41
C LEU A 332 -26.06 -13.50 6.91
N ARG A 333 -26.15 -14.60 7.66
CA ARG A 333 -27.06 -15.72 7.36
C ARG A 333 -28.52 -15.28 7.41
N GLN A 334 -28.92 -14.43 8.36
CA GLN A 334 -30.29 -13.92 8.39
C GLN A 334 -30.59 -12.99 7.21
N ILE A 335 -29.65 -12.15 6.80
CA ILE A 335 -29.79 -11.34 5.58
C ILE A 335 -29.95 -12.25 4.35
N ARG A 336 -29.20 -13.36 4.27
CA ARG A 336 -29.37 -14.38 3.22
C ARG A 336 -30.73 -15.09 3.28
N ASN A 337 -31.24 -15.37 4.47
CA ASN A 337 -32.56 -15.96 4.64
C ASN A 337 -33.65 -14.99 4.15
N LEU A 338 -33.56 -13.71 4.54
CA LEU A 338 -34.47 -12.66 4.05
C LEU A 338 -34.42 -12.51 2.53
N ARG A 339 -33.23 -12.60 1.92
CA ARG A 339 -33.07 -12.56 0.47
C ARG A 339 -33.93 -13.63 -0.23
N ASN A 340 -34.09 -14.81 0.37
CA ASN A 340 -34.83 -15.93 -0.19
C ASN A 340 -36.26 -16.04 0.38
N ALA A 341 -36.69 -15.09 1.20
CA ALA A 341 -38.01 -15.10 1.82
C ALA A 341 -39.10 -14.63 0.85
N GLU A 342 -40.31 -15.18 1.02
CA GLU A 342 -41.49 -14.67 0.32
C GLU A 342 -42.04 -13.44 1.04
N PHE A 343 -41.92 -12.28 0.39
CA PHE A 343 -42.50 -11.03 0.85
C PHE A 343 -43.92 -10.83 0.29
N SER A 344 -44.76 -10.09 1.01
CA SER A 344 -46.14 -9.81 0.60
C SER A 344 -46.20 -9.03 -0.72
N VAL A 345 -47.21 -9.34 -1.55
CA VAL A 345 -47.42 -8.66 -2.85
C VAL A 345 -47.61 -7.16 -2.67
N ASP A 346 -48.30 -6.75 -1.60
CA ASP A 346 -48.51 -5.34 -1.27
C ASP A 346 -47.18 -4.61 -1.02
N PHE A 347 -46.30 -5.19 -0.20
CA PHE A 347 -44.98 -4.65 0.08
C PHE A 347 -44.11 -4.55 -1.18
N GLN A 348 -44.05 -5.62 -1.99
CA GLN A 348 -43.28 -5.63 -3.23
C GLN A 348 -43.80 -4.62 -4.26
N SER A 349 -45.10 -4.35 -4.27
CA SER A 349 -45.71 -3.38 -5.21
C SER A 349 -45.52 -1.93 -4.78
N LYS A 350 -45.48 -1.65 -3.47
CA LYS A 350 -45.40 -0.30 -2.89
C LYS A 350 -43.99 0.17 -2.59
N THR A 351 -43.04 -0.74 -2.36
CA THR A 351 -41.67 -0.38 -1.99
C THR A 351 -40.70 -0.65 -3.12
N MET A 352 -40.00 0.39 -3.57
CA MET A 352 -38.93 0.27 -4.55
C MET A 352 -37.57 0.21 -3.87
N PHE A 353 -36.71 -0.69 -4.34
CA PHE A 353 -35.33 -0.81 -3.86
C PHE A 353 -34.33 -0.41 -4.94
N PHE A 354 -33.22 0.19 -4.52
CA PHE A 354 -32.15 0.68 -5.37
C PHE A 354 -30.79 0.23 -4.84
N ILE A 355 -29.86 -0.03 -5.75
CA ILE A 355 -28.45 -0.27 -5.42
C ILE A 355 -27.56 0.73 -6.13
N LYS A 356 -26.39 1.01 -5.55
CA LYS A 356 -25.33 1.80 -6.18
C LYS A 356 -24.52 0.92 -7.12
N ASP A 357 -24.78 1.01 -8.41
CA ASP A 357 -24.09 0.25 -9.44
C ASP A 357 -22.96 1.05 -10.12
N GLN A 358 -21.95 0.32 -10.56
CA GLN A 358 -20.79 0.89 -11.23
C GLN A 358 -21.13 1.24 -12.68
N GLU A 359 -21.08 2.53 -13.03
CA GLU A 359 -21.17 2.92 -14.44
C GLU A 359 -19.86 2.60 -15.17
N THR A 360 -20.01 1.93 -16.31
CA THR A 360 -18.93 1.74 -17.28
C THR A 360 -19.42 2.10 -18.67
N TYR A 361 -18.55 2.64 -19.50
CA TYR A 361 -18.86 2.97 -20.89
C TYR A 361 -17.71 2.54 -21.78
N TYR A 362 -18.02 2.29 -23.05
CA TYR A 362 -17.03 1.95 -24.06
C TYR A 362 -16.84 3.15 -24.97
N GLU A 363 -15.59 3.52 -25.20
CA GLU A 363 -15.26 4.61 -26.10
C GLU A 363 -14.15 4.14 -27.04
N ARG A 364 -14.24 4.53 -28.32
CA ARG A 364 -13.14 4.35 -29.26
C ARG A 364 -12.08 5.39 -28.96
N VAL A 365 -10.87 4.92 -28.68
CA VAL A 365 -9.74 5.79 -28.39
C VAL A 365 -8.60 5.53 -29.34
N PRO A 366 -7.76 6.55 -29.61
CA PRO A 366 -6.50 6.37 -30.30
C PRO A 366 -5.63 5.33 -29.59
N ALA A 367 -5.29 4.25 -30.27
CA ALA A 367 -4.30 3.29 -29.81
C ALA A 367 -2.95 4.00 -29.68
N ILE A 368 -2.17 3.59 -28.68
CA ILE A 368 -0.81 4.09 -28.51
C ILE A 368 0.07 3.39 -29.57
N PRO A 369 0.61 4.10 -30.58
CA PRO A 369 1.49 3.50 -31.56
C PRO A 369 2.76 3.03 -30.85
N ARG A 370 3.20 1.81 -31.17
CA ARG A 370 4.42 1.22 -30.58
C ARG A 370 5.68 1.87 -31.14
N PHE A 371 5.58 2.50 -32.31
CA PHE A 371 6.68 3.18 -33.00
C PHE A 371 6.23 4.53 -33.59
N ASP A 372 7.15 5.48 -33.72
CA ASP A 372 6.89 6.86 -34.21
C ASP A 372 6.21 6.92 -35.60
N ASN A 373 6.31 5.84 -36.40
CA ASN A 373 5.80 5.77 -37.77
C ASN A 373 4.53 4.91 -37.92
N GLU A 374 3.96 4.37 -36.83
CA GLU A 374 2.70 3.63 -36.91
C GLU A 374 1.51 4.59 -37.06
N ALA A 375 0.58 4.24 -37.97
CA ALA A 375 -0.69 4.94 -38.07
C ALA A 375 -1.46 4.77 -36.75
N VAL A 376 -2.07 5.85 -36.28
CA VAL A 376 -2.92 5.83 -35.09
C VAL A 376 -4.17 5.00 -35.43
N SER A 377 -4.21 3.75 -34.99
CA SER A 377 -5.43 2.93 -35.06
C SER A 377 -6.37 3.30 -33.92
N GLU A 378 -7.67 3.04 -34.06
CA GLU A 378 -8.62 3.15 -32.94
C GLU A 378 -8.75 1.80 -32.22
N GLU A 379 -8.84 1.83 -30.90
CA GLU A 379 -9.23 0.68 -30.08
C GLU A 379 -10.44 1.03 -29.22
N THR A 380 -11.38 0.09 -29.05
CA THR A 380 -12.49 0.28 -28.12
C THR A 380 -12.02 -0.05 -26.72
N ARG A 381 -11.96 0.95 -25.84
CA ARG A 381 -11.57 0.77 -24.43
C ARG A 381 -12.76 0.97 -23.50
N LYS A 382 -12.76 0.19 -22.42
CA LYS A 382 -13.75 0.29 -21.34
C LYS A 382 -13.27 1.32 -20.32
N PHE A 383 -14.13 2.29 -20.01
CA PHE A 383 -13.94 3.31 -18.99
C PHE A 383 -14.84 3.04 -17.81
N VAL A 384 -14.38 3.45 -16.63
CA VAL A 384 -15.07 3.30 -15.36
C VAL A 384 -15.24 4.69 -14.76
N LYS A 385 -16.46 5.07 -14.40
CA LYS A 385 -16.71 6.33 -13.69
C LYS A 385 -16.45 6.17 -12.19
N PRO A 386 -15.96 7.19 -11.47
CA PRO A 386 -15.69 7.04 -10.03
C PRO A 386 -16.98 6.93 -9.20
N LEU A 387 -18.00 7.73 -9.52
CA LEU A 387 -19.26 7.74 -8.77
C LEU A 387 -20.25 6.71 -9.32
N ARG A 388 -20.88 5.98 -8.39
CA ARG A 388 -21.91 4.98 -8.67
C ARG A 388 -23.28 5.62 -8.86
N LYS A 389 -24.12 5.01 -9.70
CA LYS A 389 -25.51 5.45 -9.92
C LYS A 389 -26.51 4.49 -9.31
N ASP A 390 -27.67 5.04 -8.97
CA ASP A 390 -28.80 4.27 -8.50
C ASP A 390 -29.40 3.43 -9.62
N ARG A 391 -29.55 2.13 -9.37
CA ARG A 391 -30.24 1.19 -10.24
C ARG A 391 -31.36 0.52 -9.46
N ARG A 392 -32.59 0.59 -9.98
CA ARG A 392 -33.75 -0.09 -9.41
C ARG A 392 -33.53 -1.61 -9.50
N VAL A 393 -33.86 -2.29 -8.41
CA VAL A 393 -33.74 -3.75 -8.27
C VAL A 393 -34.89 -4.31 -7.46
N ASP A 394 -35.05 -5.64 -7.48
CA ASP A 394 -35.90 -6.36 -6.54
C ASP A 394 -35.24 -6.43 -5.14
N ILE A 395 -36.04 -6.74 -4.12
CA ILE A 395 -35.57 -6.85 -2.73
C ILE A 395 -34.50 -7.93 -2.53
N GLY A 396 -34.57 -9.06 -3.25
CA GLY A 396 -33.58 -10.13 -3.15
C GLY A 396 -32.20 -9.66 -3.62
N THR A 397 -32.16 -9.00 -4.78
CA THR A 397 -30.94 -8.35 -5.30
C THR A 397 -30.44 -7.23 -4.39
N PHE A 398 -31.35 -6.43 -3.82
CA PHE A 398 -30.99 -5.40 -2.83
C PHE A 398 -30.32 -6.01 -1.60
N LEU A 399 -30.92 -7.02 -0.96
CA LEU A 399 -30.38 -7.69 0.22
C LEU A 399 -29.04 -8.38 -0.07
N HIS A 400 -28.86 -8.94 -1.26
CA HIS A 400 -27.56 -9.46 -1.69
C HIS A 400 -26.49 -8.35 -1.77
N SER A 401 -26.86 -7.16 -2.23
CA SER A 401 -25.94 -6.01 -2.26
C SER A 401 -25.58 -5.51 -0.86
N VAL A 402 -26.53 -5.56 0.09
CA VAL A 402 -26.30 -5.22 1.50
C VAL A 402 -25.35 -6.22 2.14
N GLU A 403 -25.57 -7.52 1.91
CA GLU A 403 -24.65 -8.58 2.36
C GLU A 403 -23.23 -8.36 1.81
N THR A 404 -23.11 -8.07 0.51
CA THR A 404 -21.82 -7.83 -0.14
C THR A 404 -21.12 -6.60 0.45
N LEU A 405 -21.86 -5.51 0.70
CA LEU A 405 -21.33 -4.32 1.36
C LEU A 405 -20.84 -4.63 2.77
N ALA A 406 -21.65 -5.30 3.59
CA ALA A 406 -21.34 -5.58 4.99
C ALA A 406 -20.17 -6.57 5.13
N HIS A 407 -20.11 -7.62 4.32
CA HIS A 407 -19.05 -8.62 4.42
C HIS A 407 -17.81 -8.28 3.58
N SER A 408 -17.98 -8.17 2.26
CA SER A 408 -16.85 -8.11 1.32
C SER A 408 -16.17 -6.73 1.27
N HIS A 409 -16.89 -5.67 1.63
CA HIS A 409 -16.34 -4.31 1.54
C HIS A 409 -16.10 -3.68 2.91
N GLU A 410 -17.02 -3.81 3.86
CA GLU A 410 -16.86 -3.26 5.20
C GLU A 410 -15.86 -4.11 6.01
N ILE A 411 -16.18 -5.38 6.29
CA ILE A 411 -15.33 -6.24 7.14
C ILE A 411 -13.95 -6.48 6.52
N GLN A 412 -13.87 -6.91 5.26
CA GLN A 412 -12.57 -7.29 4.66
C GLN A 412 -11.62 -6.08 4.46
N THR A 413 -12.14 -4.92 4.02
CA THR A 413 -11.31 -3.70 3.94
C THR A 413 -10.84 -3.29 5.32
N ARG A 414 -11.72 -3.31 6.33
CA ARG A 414 -11.36 -2.96 7.70
C ARG A 414 -10.32 -3.93 8.29
N LYS A 415 -10.44 -5.23 8.00
CA LYS A 415 -9.45 -6.26 8.35
C LYS A 415 -8.09 -5.98 7.72
N PHE A 416 -8.05 -5.58 6.45
CA PHE A 416 -6.81 -5.15 5.79
C PHE A 416 -6.18 -3.93 6.49
N LEU A 417 -6.96 -2.88 6.72
CA LEU A 417 -6.51 -1.64 7.35
C LEU A 417 -6.02 -1.87 8.79
N HIS A 418 -6.75 -2.69 9.55
CA HIS A 418 -6.40 -3.10 10.92
C HIS A 418 -5.08 -3.89 10.95
N ASN A 419 -4.96 -4.91 10.11
CA ASN A 419 -3.75 -5.73 10.06
C ASN A 419 -2.54 -4.95 9.57
N GLY A 420 -2.72 -3.95 8.71
CA GLY A 420 -1.66 -3.02 8.32
C GLY A 420 -1.13 -2.19 9.49
N ARG A 421 -2.03 -1.61 10.30
CA ARG A 421 -1.69 -0.92 11.56
C ARG A 421 -0.99 -1.87 12.52
N ALA A 422 -1.56 -3.06 12.75
CA ALA A 422 -1.00 -4.04 13.68
C ALA A 422 0.36 -4.57 13.26
N LEU A 423 0.63 -4.64 11.95
CA LEU A 423 1.91 -5.11 11.45
C LEU A 423 3.05 -4.30 12.03
N ILE A 424 2.93 -2.98 12.25
CA ILE A 424 3.97 -2.10 12.84
C ILE A 424 4.45 -2.55 14.22
N TYR A 425 3.65 -3.32 14.95
CA TYR A 425 3.96 -3.73 16.33
C TYR A 425 4.46 -5.17 16.46
N ASN A 426 4.42 -5.96 15.38
CA ASN A 426 4.74 -7.39 15.39
C ASN A 426 6.17 -7.68 14.91
N PRO A 427 6.65 -8.92 14.77
CA PRO A 427 7.84 -9.25 13.97
C PRO A 427 7.47 -9.49 12.48
N THR A 428 8.41 -9.33 11.55
CA THR A 428 8.22 -9.66 10.12
C THR A 428 9.11 -10.81 9.75
N ASP A 429 8.65 -11.59 8.77
CA ASP A 429 9.46 -12.61 8.13
C ASP A 429 10.73 -11.97 7.54
N PRO A 430 11.93 -12.31 8.05
CA PRO A 430 13.18 -11.72 7.57
C PRO A 430 13.47 -12.02 6.10
N GLU A 431 12.94 -13.12 5.56
CA GLU A 431 13.13 -13.51 4.16
C GLU A 431 12.20 -12.77 3.21
N LYS A 432 11.04 -12.32 3.69
CA LYS A 432 10.03 -11.62 2.87
C LYS A 432 9.99 -10.11 3.08
N GLY A 433 10.38 -9.63 4.26
CA GLY A 433 10.35 -8.22 4.61
C GLY A 433 8.96 -7.71 5.03
N TYR A 434 8.92 -6.44 5.45
CA TYR A 434 7.70 -5.76 5.92
C TYR A 434 6.67 -5.58 4.81
N TYR A 435 7.09 -5.13 3.63
CA TYR A 435 6.16 -4.79 2.56
C TYR A 435 5.57 -6.01 1.85
N SER A 436 6.24 -7.18 1.93
CA SER A 436 5.66 -8.41 1.40
C SER A 436 4.44 -8.86 2.22
N SER A 437 4.46 -8.66 3.54
CA SER A 437 3.30 -8.97 4.39
C SER A 437 2.11 -8.07 4.06
N LEU A 438 2.34 -6.76 3.91
CA LEU A 438 1.30 -5.82 3.48
C LEU A 438 0.74 -6.18 2.09
N SER A 439 1.62 -6.53 1.14
CA SER A 439 1.22 -6.99 -0.20
C SER A 439 0.33 -8.23 -0.12
N GLY A 440 0.70 -9.21 0.70
CA GLY A 440 -0.11 -10.42 0.94
C GLY A 440 -1.46 -10.13 1.58
N TYR A 441 -1.53 -9.19 2.54
CA TYR A 441 -2.81 -8.75 3.11
C TYR A 441 -3.68 -8.05 2.06
N ALA A 442 -3.11 -7.18 1.21
CA ALA A 442 -3.85 -6.52 0.16
C ALA A 442 -4.41 -7.54 -0.85
N ASP A 443 -3.61 -8.53 -1.26
CA ASP A 443 -4.08 -9.60 -2.16
C ASP A 443 -5.20 -10.46 -1.54
N LYS A 444 -5.15 -10.68 -0.22
CA LYS A 444 -6.13 -11.53 0.49
C LYS A 444 -7.44 -10.81 0.84
N PHE A 445 -7.35 -9.56 1.27
CA PHE A 445 -8.44 -8.87 1.95
C PHE A 445 -8.94 -7.61 1.23
N LEU A 446 -8.21 -7.12 0.21
CA LEU A 446 -8.58 -5.91 -0.52
C LEU A 446 -8.92 -6.24 -1.99
N PRO A 447 -10.15 -6.72 -2.27
CA PRO A 447 -10.62 -6.86 -3.65
C PRO A 447 -10.47 -5.55 -4.42
N ALA A 448 -10.24 -5.64 -5.73
CA ALA A 448 -10.11 -4.50 -6.64
C ALA A 448 -11.19 -3.43 -6.47
N THR A 449 -12.43 -3.88 -6.30
CA THR A 449 -13.60 -3.01 -6.12
C THR A 449 -13.59 -2.28 -4.78
N SER A 450 -12.93 -2.84 -3.76
CA SER A 450 -13.03 -2.36 -2.38
C SER A 450 -12.32 -1.02 -2.15
N VAL A 451 -11.30 -0.68 -2.94
CA VAL A 451 -10.66 0.67 -2.87
C VAL A 451 -11.65 1.77 -3.26
N ASP A 452 -12.43 1.54 -4.32
CA ASP A 452 -13.47 2.49 -4.74
C ASP A 452 -14.67 2.45 -3.78
N VAL A 453 -14.97 1.27 -3.20
CA VAL A 453 -16.09 1.11 -2.26
C VAL A 453 -15.80 1.76 -0.91
N LEU A 454 -14.53 1.88 -0.49
CA LEU A 454 -14.13 2.55 0.75
C LEU A 454 -14.79 3.93 0.88
N PHE A 455 -14.89 4.66 -0.24
CA PHE A 455 -15.51 5.98 -0.33
C PHE A 455 -17.05 5.97 -0.40
N THR A 456 -17.66 4.79 -0.26
CA THR A 456 -19.11 4.55 -0.25
C THR A 456 -19.55 3.71 0.95
N LEU A 457 -18.62 3.33 1.84
CA LEU A 457 -18.93 2.68 3.12
C LEU A 457 -19.72 3.63 4.03
N PRO A 458 -20.38 3.09 5.08
CA PRO A 458 -20.85 3.92 6.17
C PRO A 458 -19.71 4.77 6.73
N ASP A 459 -19.99 6.05 6.93
CA ASP A 459 -19.06 7.05 7.45
C ASP A 459 -17.82 7.28 6.55
N ALA A 460 -17.96 7.05 5.24
CA ALA A 460 -16.87 7.27 4.29
C ALA A 460 -16.30 8.69 4.31
N GLU A 461 -17.14 9.71 4.52
CA GLU A 461 -16.69 11.10 4.60
C GLU A 461 -15.86 11.34 5.87
N GLU A 462 -16.28 10.74 6.98
CA GLU A 462 -15.59 10.75 8.26
C GLU A 462 -14.26 9.98 8.21
N ILE A 463 -14.22 8.82 7.55
CA ILE A 463 -12.99 8.04 7.33
C ILE A 463 -11.99 8.85 6.49
N MET A 464 -12.45 9.51 5.41
CA MET A 464 -11.60 10.38 4.60
C MET A 464 -11.08 11.58 5.41
N ALA A 465 -11.94 12.23 6.20
CA ALA A 465 -11.55 13.34 7.06
C ALA A 465 -10.54 12.90 8.12
N ALA A 466 -10.72 11.72 8.73
CA ALA A 466 -9.79 11.16 9.70
C ALA A 466 -8.42 10.87 9.07
N SER A 467 -8.38 10.22 7.89
CA SER A 467 -7.14 10.00 7.14
C SER A 467 -6.41 11.31 6.80
N GLN A 468 -7.15 12.36 6.39
CA GLN A 468 -6.56 13.66 6.11
C GLN A 468 -6.05 14.39 7.36
N LEU A 469 -6.77 14.29 8.48
CA LEU A 469 -6.32 14.84 9.76
C LEU A 469 -5.03 14.14 10.22
N GLU A 470 -5.00 12.81 10.21
CA GLU A 470 -3.84 12.01 10.57
C GLU A 470 -2.60 12.39 9.75
N ASP A 471 -2.68 12.42 8.42
CA ASP A 471 -1.55 12.84 7.57
C ASP A 471 -1.12 14.27 7.88
N LYS A 472 -2.08 15.20 8.00
CA LYS A 472 -1.76 16.62 8.19
C LYS A 472 -1.12 16.91 9.55
N LEU A 473 -1.67 16.35 10.62
CA LEU A 473 -1.22 16.53 11.99
C LEU A 473 0.11 15.82 12.22
N PHE A 474 0.31 14.62 11.67
CA PHE A 474 1.58 13.91 11.75
C PHE A 474 2.72 14.69 11.08
N GLU A 475 2.48 15.25 9.90
CA GLU A 475 3.45 16.11 9.22
C GLU A 475 3.70 17.42 9.99
N ALA A 476 2.67 17.96 10.66
CA ALA A 476 2.80 19.15 11.50
C ALA A 476 3.66 18.89 12.74
N ASP A 477 3.49 17.73 13.38
CA ASP A 477 4.31 17.32 14.52
C ASP A 477 5.78 17.13 14.12
N PHE A 478 6.05 16.49 12.97
CA PHE A 478 7.40 16.45 12.43
C PHE A 478 7.95 17.84 12.12
N ALA A 479 7.15 18.73 11.54
CA ALA A 479 7.59 20.09 11.25
C ALA A 479 7.97 20.83 12.54
N ARG A 480 7.17 20.70 13.60
CA ARG A 480 7.47 21.22 14.94
C ARG A 480 8.76 20.64 15.50
N THR A 481 8.97 19.34 15.33
CA THR A 481 10.11 18.59 15.86
C THR A 481 11.29 18.51 14.87
N ASN A 482 11.44 19.50 14.00
CA ASN A 482 12.62 19.64 13.15
C ASN A 482 12.80 18.53 12.10
N TRP A 483 11.74 17.79 11.79
CA TRP A 483 11.73 16.55 11.00
C TRP A 483 12.64 15.48 11.61
N VAL A 484 12.64 15.38 12.94
CA VAL A 484 13.39 14.38 13.69
C VAL A 484 12.41 13.52 14.48
N HIS A 485 12.53 12.20 14.38
CA HIS A 485 11.72 11.28 15.18
C HIS A 485 11.90 11.54 16.68
N GLN A 486 10.80 11.59 17.43
CA GLN A 486 10.84 11.77 18.88
C GLN A 486 10.75 10.43 19.60
N PRO A 487 11.68 10.10 20.53
CA PRO A 487 11.56 8.89 21.35
C PRO A 487 10.25 8.89 22.13
N GLY A 488 9.54 7.75 22.12
CA GLY A 488 8.29 7.59 22.88
C GLY A 488 7.03 8.21 22.26
N SER A 489 7.13 8.83 21.08
CA SER A 489 5.97 9.35 20.32
C SER A 489 4.93 8.27 19.95
N ALA A 490 5.37 7.01 19.83
CA ALA A 490 4.49 5.85 19.63
C ALA A 490 3.95 5.25 20.95
N GLY A 491 4.15 5.93 22.08
CA GLY A 491 3.61 5.53 23.38
C GLY A 491 2.08 5.54 23.35
N LEU A 492 1.47 4.49 23.90
CA LEU A 492 0.02 4.37 23.98
C LEU A 492 -0.47 5.00 25.29
N GLY A 493 -1.42 5.91 25.16
CA GLY A 493 -2.17 6.49 26.26
C GLY A 493 -3.21 5.52 26.85
N PRO A 494 -4.02 5.99 27.82
CA PRO A 494 -5.04 5.19 28.49
C PRO A 494 -6.10 4.60 27.56
N LEU A 495 -6.33 5.23 26.40
CA LEU A 495 -7.26 4.77 25.38
C LEU A 495 -6.66 3.72 24.42
N GLY A 496 -5.41 3.30 24.64
CA GLY A 496 -4.70 2.41 23.70
C GLY A 496 -4.39 3.08 22.35
N MET A 497 -4.35 4.42 22.36
CA MET A 497 -4.11 5.31 21.22
C MET A 497 -2.89 6.18 21.49
N THR A 498 -2.22 6.67 20.45
CA THR A 498 -1.13 7.66 20.61
C THR A 498 -1.70 9.05 20.91
N GLU A 499 -0.88 9.98 21.40
CA GLU A 499 -1.31 11.38 21.62
C GLU A 499 -1.84 12.03 20.33
N LEU A 500 -1.21 11.69 19.19
CA LEU A 500 -1.67 12.14 17.87
C LEU A 500 -3.04 11.57 17.52
N ASP A 501 -3.25 10.27 17.73
CA ASP A 501 -4.53 9.60 17.45
C ASP A 501 -5.65 10.24 18.30
N GLU A 502 -5.38 10.57 19.57
CA GLU A 502 -6.32 11.25 20.46
C GLU A 502 -6.65 12.67 19.97
N GLU A 503 -5.66 13.45 19.53
CA GLU A 503 -5.90 14.77 18.93
C GLU A 503 -6.71 14.69 17.64
N SER A 504 -6.42 13.72 16.77
CA SER A 504 -7.19 13.46 15.55
C SER A 504 -8.64 13.08 15.86
N LEU A 505 -8.87 12.25 16.89
CA LEU A 505 -10.22 11.88 17.33
C LEU A 505 -11.01 13.11 17.78
N GLU A 506 -10.41 13.95 18.63
CA GLU A 506 -11.04 15.17 19.13
C GLU A 506 -11.44 16.09 17.96
N ARG A 507 -10.51 16.30 17.01
CA ARG A 507 -10.75 17.15 15.83
C ARG A 507 -11.77 16.55 14.87
N LEU A 508 -11.79 15.23 14.68
CA LEU A 508 -12.80 14.55 13.89
C LEU A 508 -14.21 14.78 14.47
N MET A 509 -14.34 14.72 15.80
CA MET A 509 -15.60 14.99 16.51
C MET A 509 -15.98 16.48 16.49
N MET A 510 -15.01 17.40 16.33
CA MET A 510 -15.28 18.82 16.07
C MET A 510 -15.84 19.06 14.66
N ILE A 511 -15.24 18.44 13.64
CA ILE A 511 -15.70 18.51 12.24
C ILE A 511 -17.08 17.88 12.08
N ASN A 512 -17.35 16.79 12.82
CA ASN A 512 -18.59 16.02 12.77
C ASN A 512 -19.28 15.94 14.15
N PRO A 513 -19.96 17.01 14.61
CA PRO A 513 -20.55 17.04 15.96
C PRO A 513 -21.57 15.94 16.23
N LYS A 514 -22.20 15.37 15.19
CA LYS A 514 -23.15 14.26 15.31
C LYS A 514 -22.51 12.98 15.84
N LEU A 515 -21.19 12.84 15.75
CA LEU A 515 -20.46 11.68 16.27
C LEU A 515 -20.23 11.76 17.79
N LYS A 516 -20.48 12.91 18.43
CA LYS A 516 -20.34 13.07 19.90
C LYS A 516 -21.26 12.13 20.67
N ASP A 517 -22.45 11.85 20.12
CA ASP A 517 -23.42 10.96 20.72
C ASP A 517 -23.22 9.47 20.32
N ASP A 518 -22.22 9.17 19.47
CA ASP A 518 -21.95 7.83 18.95
C ASP A 518 -20.44 7.60 18.79
N GLU A 519 -19.69 7.78 19.89
CA GLU A 519 -18.21 7.84 19.94
C GLU A 519 -17.52 6.65 19.23
N TRP A 520 -18.10 5.45 19.28
CA TRP A 520 -17.54 4.28 18.59
C TRP A 520 -17.44 4.46 17.07
N ARG A 521 -18.34 5.26 16.44
CA ARG A 521 -18.27 5.58 15.00
C ARG A 521 -17.10 6.49 14.70
N ALA A 522 -16.84 7.47 15.57
CA ALA A 522 -15.66 8.33 15.45
C ALA A 522 -14.38 7.50 15.59
N LYS A 523 -14.30 6.60 16.57
CA LYS A 523 -13.18 5.67 16.74
C LYS A 523 -13.02 4.75 15.53
N ARG A 524 -14.09 4.14 15.02
CA ARG A 524 -14.08 3.35 13.79
C ARG A 524 -13.49 4.14 12.62
N ALA A 525 -14.02 5.34 12.38
CA ALA A 525 -13.58 6.18 11.27
C ALA A 525 -12.09 6.54 11.40
N LEU A 526 -11.65 6.86 12.62
CA LEU A 526 -10.25 7.11 12.93
C LEU A 526 -9.35 5.91 12.68
N ILE A 527 -9.68 4.74 13.23
CA ILE A 527 -8.87 3.52 13.05
C ILE A 527 -8.74 3.14 11.57
N MET A 528 -9.82 3.27 10.80
CA MET A 528 -9.76 3.06 9.35
C MET A 528 -8.90 4.14 8.65
N GLY A 529 -9.00 5.40 9.06
CA GLY A 529 -8.17 6.49 8.55
C GLY A 529 -6.66 6.29 8.84
N ILE A 530 -6.32 5.87 10.06
CA ILE A 530 -4.96 5.49 10.45
C ILE A 530 -4.48 4.32 9.57
N GLY A 531 -5.30 3.26 9.46
CA GLY A 531 -4.97 2.09 8.63
C GLY A 531 -4.73 2.45 7.17
N ASP A 532 -5.49 3.39 6.60
CA ASP A 532 -5.29 3.92 5.24
C ASP A 532 -3.91 4.58 5.09
N ASN A 533 -3.51 5.39 6.06
CA ASN A 533 -2.17 6.02 6.11
C ASN A 533 -1.01 5.05 6.35
N TYR A 534 -1.26 3.85 6.90
CA TYR A 534 -0.26 2.79 6.99
C TYR A 534 -0.24 1.84 5.77
N THR A 535 -1.25 1.88 4.90
CA THR A 535 -1.42 0.85 3.85
C THR A 535 -1.68 1.36 2.43
N ILE A 536 -2.80 2.06 2.19
CA ILE A 536 -3.24 2.46 0.85
C ILE A 536 -2.52 3.75 0.43
N SER A 537 -2.57 4.78 1.27
CA SER A 537 -1.91 6.07 1.01
C SER A 537 -0.46 6.09 1.49
N LEU A 538 -0.07 5.15 2.38
CA LEU A 538 1.26 4.99 2.99
C LEU A 538 1.85 6.26 3.63
N ARG A 539 1.04 7.26 3.95
CA ARG A 539 1.50 8.57 4.41
C ARG A 539 2.29 8.51 5.73
N HIS A 540 1.90 7.68 6.70
CA HIS A 540 2.71 7.55 7.93
C HIS A 540 4.12 7.00 7.60
N LEU A 541 4.23 6.05 6.67
CA LEU A 541 5.51 5.44 6.32
C LEU A 541 6.38 6.36 5.45
N GLU A 542 5.78 7.05 4.47
CA GLU A 542 6.48 7.99 3.59
C GLU A 542 6.95 9.24 4.37
N THR A 543 6.07 9.83 5.19
CA THR A 543 6.39 10.96 6.07
C THR A 543 7.44 10.55 7.10
N GLY A 544 7.27 9.40 7.76
CA GLY A 544 8.25 8.88 8.72
C GLY A 544 9.62 8.57 8.09
N ALA A 545 9.67 8.07 6.86
CA ALA A 545 10.93 7.84 6.15
C ALA A 545 11.59 9.14 5.68
N TYR A 546 10.81 10.20 5.45
CA TYR A 546 11.34 11.52 5.13
C TYR A 546 11.96 12.19 6.37
N ALA A 547 11.51 11.89 7.59
CA ALA A 547 12.12 12.34 8.82
C ALA A 547 13.47 11.68 9.12
N ASP A 548 14.33 12.38 9.86
CA ASP A 548 15.63 11.90 10.32
C ASP A 548 15.51 11.10 11.64
N PRO A 549 16.37 10.09 11.83
CA PRO A 549 16.50 9.41 13.12
C PRO A 549 16.86 10.40 14.23
N SER A 550 16.29 10.24 15.44
CA SER A 550 16.78 10.93 16.63
C SER A 550 18.24 10.54 16.89
N MET A 551 19.09 11.56 16.99
CA MET A 551 20.49 11.42 17.36
C MET A 551 20.72 12.32 18.57
N ASN A 552 21.12 11.73 19.70
CA ASN A 552 21.69 12.47 20.83
C ASN A 552 23.21 12.35 20.78
N PRO A 553 23.91 13.30 20.14
CA PRO A 553 25.34 13.44 20.32
C PRO A 553 25.59 14.14 21.66
N GLU A 554 25.56 13.41 22.78
CA GLU A 554 26.23 13.91 23.97
C GLU A 554 27.74 13.82 23.73
N GLU A 555 28.43 14.96 23.84
CA GLU A 555 29.88 15.04 23.63
C GLU A 555 30.59 13.99 24.50
N GLY A 556 31.25 13.03 23.84
CA GLY A 556 32.12 12.05 24.49
C GLY A 556 31.47 10.76 25.02
N MET A 557 30.14 10.59 24.94
CA MET A 557 29.45 9.38 25.45
C MET A 557 29.00 8.38 24.38
N GLY A 558 29.26 8.69 23.09
CA GLY A 558 28.77 7.90 21.97
C GLY A 558 27.28 8.16 21.67
N PRO A 559 26.79 7.79 20.47
CA PRO A 559 25.40 8.02 20.09
C PRO A 559 24.46 7.16 20.94
N THR A 560 23.51 7.81 21.64
CA THR A 560 22.36 7.12 22.21
C THR A 560 21.17 7.28 21.26
N TYR A 561 20.58 6.16 20.85
CA TYR A 561 19.39 6.15 19.98
C TYR A 561 18.18 5.76 20.81
N GLY A 562 17.17 6.63 20.81
CA GLY A 562 15.85 6.28 21.32
C GLY A 562 15.06 5.54 20.25
N SER A 563 14.31 4.50 20.64
CA SER A 563 13.35 3.88 19.74
C SER A 563 12.30 4.90 19.27
N TYR A 564 12.01 4.91 17.96
CA TYR A 564 10.94 5.74 17.37
C TYR A 564 9.58 5.03 17.44
N GLY A 565 9.57 3.78 17.88
CA GLY A 565 8.38 2.95 17.98
C GLY A 565 8.71 1.45 18.00
N PRO A 566 7.71 0.58 18.14
CA PRO A 566 7.92 -0.84 18.45
C PRO A 566 8.75 -1.64 17.44
N ARG A 567 8.70 -1.28 16.15
CA ARG A 567 9.53 -1.85 15.07
C ARG A 567 10.64 -0.95 14.56
N ASP A 568 10.78 0.21 15.19
CA ASP A 568 11.93 1.04 15.01
C ASP A 568 12.17 1.48 13.55
N SER A 569 13.29 1.11 12.93
CA SER A 569 13.70 1.56 11.58
C SER A 569 13.14 0.74 10.41
N ILE A 570 12.67 -0.49 10.65
CA ILE A 570 12.38 -1.48 9.60
C ILE A 570 11.40 -0.95 8.53
N PRO A 571 10.23 -0.37 8.88
CA PRO A 571 9.25 0.07 7.87
C PRO A 571 9.79 1.17 6.94
N TYR A 572 10.80 1.93 7.38
CA TYR A 572 11.35 3.07 6.64
C TYR A 572 12.51 2.67 5.71
N MET A 573 13.09 1.48 5.88
CA MET A 573 14.31 1.06 5.16
C MET A 573 14.13 1.03 3.64
N ALA A 574 12.96 0.63 3.13
CA ALA A 574 12.68 0.58 1.70
C ALA A 574 12.84 1.95 1.02
N PHE A 575 12.61 3.03 1.77
CA PHE A 575 12.70 4.38 1.27
C PHE A 575 13.98 5.10 1.69
N ASN A 576 14.47 4.90 2.91
CA ASN A 576 15.60 5.68 3.44
C ASN A 576 16.50 4.83 4.35
N MET A 577 17.08 3.75 3.80
CA MET A 577 17.97 2.83 4.53
C MET A 577 19.24 3.47 5.08
N LEU A 578 19.73 4.54 4.45
CA LEU A 578 20.99 5.16 4.88
C LEU A 578 20.81 5.86 6.23
N ALA A 579 19.72 6.60 6.40
CA ALA A 579 19.41 7.25 7.67
C ALA A 579 18.91 6.24 8.71
N HIS A 580 17.93 5.40 8.35
CA HIS A 580 17.19 4.61 9.35
C HIS A 580 17.93 3.33 9.80
N ASP A 581 18.80 2.75 8.97
CA ASP A 581 19.57 1.56 9.33
C ASP A 581 21.05 1.90 9.56
N ASN A 582 21.73 2.52 8.58
CA ASN A 582 23.18 2.70 8.63
C ASN A 582 23.61 3.77 9.65
N MET A 583 23.00 4.95 9.64
CA MET A 583 23.34 5.99 10.62
C MET A 583 22.94 5.59 12.04
N ARG A 584 21.93 4.74 12.18
CA ARG A 584 21.44 4.32 13.48
C ARG A 584 22.32 3.26 14.13
N TRP A 585 22.70 2.22 13.41
CA TRP A 585 23.36 1.06 14.03
C TRP A 585 24.88 1.06 13.87
N GLN A 586 25.46 2.04 13.16
CA GLN A 586 26.91 2.13 12.92
C GLN A 586 27.56 3.36 13.59
N ALA A 587 27.22 3.57 14.87
CA ALA A 587 27.69 4.64 15.75
C ALA A 587 29.21 4.91 15.70
N GLU A 588 30.06 3.89 15.84
CA GLU A 588 31.52 4.06 15.86
C GLU A 588 32.09 4.52 14.52
N ARG A 589 31.40 4.21 13.41
CA ARG A 589 31.80 4.60 12.04
C ARG A 589 31.35 6.01 11.68
N LEU A 590 30.35 6.57 12.36
CA LEU A 590 29.87 7.94 12.16
C LEU A 590 30.95 8.99 12.48
N TRP A 591 31.77 8.75 13.49
CA TRP A 591 32.73 9.74 14.01
C TRP A 591 34.12 9.69 13.34
N LEU A 592 34.42 8.63 12.58
CA LEU A 592 35.69 8.45 11.85
C LEU A 592 35.59 8.75 10.35
N GLY A 593 34.66 9.64 9.95
CA GLY A 593 34.49 10.08 8.55
C GLY A 593 33.64 9.13 7.72
N ASN A 594 32.37 8.95 8.10
CA ASN A 594 31.49 7.96 7.49
C ASN A 594 31.30 8.18 5.98
N LEU A 595 31.54 7.09 5.22
CA LEU A 595 31.35 6.99 3.78
C LEU A 595 29.94 7.42 3.31
N LEU A 596 28.93 7.38 4.18
CA LEU A 596 27.60 7.94 3.94
C LEU A 596 27.59 9.43 3.56
N PHE A 597 28.58 10.20 4.03
CA PHE A 597 28.65 11.65 3.82
C PHE A 597 29.56 12.04 2.66
N LEU A 598 30.10 11.07 1.91
CA LEU A 598 30.87 11.37 0.72
C LEU A 598 29.97 11.99 -0.37
N PRO A 599 30.46 13.05 -1.04
CA PRO A 599 29.84 13.52 -2.27
C PRO A 599 29.92 12.44 -3.34
N VAL A 600 28.84 12.29 -4.12
CA VAL A 600 28.73 11.24 -5.15
C VAL A 600 29.20 11.71 -6.54
N ARG A 601 29.77 12.93 -6.62
CA ARG A 601 30.33 13.56 -7.83
C ARG A 601 31.77 14.02 -7.58
N GLY A 602 32.67 13.70 -8.49
CA GLY A 602 34.12 13.86 -8.26
C GLY A 602 34.72 15.23 -8.60
N LYS A 603 34.01 16.10 -9.33
CA LYS A 603 34.58 17.38 -9.83
C LYS A 603 34.95 18.36 -8.71
N ASP A 604 34.24 18.30 -7.58
CA ASP A 604 34.38 19.23 -6.47
C ASP A 604 35.40 18.77 -5.42
N LEU A 605 35.91 17.53 -5.55
CA LEU A 605 36.73 16.86 -4.53
C LEU A 605 38.25 16.89 -4.79
N ALA A 606 38.69 17.41 -5.95
CA ALA A 606 40.11 17.46 -6.29
C ALA A 606 40.72 18.81 -5.87
N GLY A 607 41.76 18.76 -5.03
CA GLY A 607 42.55 19.95 -4.69
C GLY A 607 43.26 20.54 -5.91
N HIS A 608 43.42 21.86 -5.94
CA HIS A 608 44.10 22.60 -7.00
C HIS A 608 45.48 23.11 -6.53
N PHE A 609 46.54 22.73 -7.24
CA PHE A 609 47.82 23.42 -7.18
C PHE A 609 48.23 23.80 -8.61
N GLY A 610 47.96 25.06 -8.99
CA GLY A 610 48.08 25.52 -10.37
C GLY A 610 47.13 24.80 -11.32
N PHE A 611 47.65 24.27 -12.44
CA PHE A 611 46.88 23.57 -13.48
C PHE A 611 46.69 22.06 -13.22
N MET A 612 47.22 21.51 -12.12
CA MET A 612 47.14 20.07 -11.80
C MET A 612 46.14 19.80 -10.68
N LYS A 613 45.26 18.81 -10.91
CA LYS A 613 44.32 18.26 -9.92
C LYS A 613 45.01 17.15 -9.13
N PHE A 614 45.08 17.28 -7.81
CA PHE A 614 45.64 16.27 -6.91
C PHE A 614 44.51 15.58 -6.13
N TRP A 615 44.59 14.26 -6.02
CA TRP A 615 43.72 13.47 -5.16
C TRP A 615 44.37 13.29 -3.79
N ASP A 616 43.64 13.63 -2.73
CA ASP A 616 44.05 13.52 -1.33
C ASP A 616 42.84 13.07 -0.48
N HIS A 617 42.92 11.89 0.12
CA HIS A 617 41.86 11.34 0.97
C HIS A 617 41.61 12.17 2.24
N ARG A 618 42.57 12.98 2.71
CA ARG A 618 42.36 13.86 3.87
C ARG A 618 41.40 15.01 3.56
N THR A 619 41.44 15.49 2.32
CA THR A 619 40.43 16.46 1.85
C THR A 619 39.04 15.82 1.88
N LEU A 620 38.91 14.53 1.54
CA LEU A 620 37.64 13.80 1.66
C LEU A 620 37.19 13.65 3.12
N LEU A 621 38.12 13.33 4.03
CA LEU A 621 37.83 13.25 5.46
C LEU A 621 37.31 14.59 6.01
N ASP A 622 37.92 15.70 5.62
CA ASP A 622 37.49 17.03 6.04
C ASP A 622 36.12 17.40 5.43
N GLU A 623 35.87 17.09 4.16
CA GLU A 623 34.56 17.27 3.54
C GLU A 623 33.47 16.39 4.17
N MET A 624 33.80 15.16 4.59
CA MET A 624 32.88 14.31 5.33
C MET A 624 32.54 14.90 6.71
N LYS A 625 33.52 15.44 7.43
CA LYS A 625 33.28 16.14 8.72
C LYS A 625 32.37 17.35 8.54
N LYS A 626 32.64 18.20 7.54
CA LYS A 626 31.76 19.33 7.18
C LYS A 626 30.35 18.86 6.82
N SER A 627 30.25 17.71 6.15
CA SER A 627 28.98 17.13 5.73
C SER A 627 28.18 16.55 6.90
N ILE A 628 28.83 15.95 7.89
CA ILE A 628 28.21 15.53 9.16
C ILE A 628 27.71 16.76 9.92
N ASP A 629 28.55 17.80 10.03
CA ASP A 629 28.14 19.08 10.63
C ASP A 629 26.95 19.67 9.88
N SER A 630 26.94 19.64 8.55
CA SER A 630 25.81 20.10 7.73
C SER A 630 24.55 19.26 7.94
N TYR A 631 24.68 17.96 8.18
CA TYR A 631 23.55 17.09 8.46
C TYR A 631 22.90 17.45 9.81
N ILE A 632 23.72 17.62 10.85
CA ILE A 632 23.25 17.96 12.20
C ILE A 632 22.76 19.41 12.22
N LYS A 633 23.55 20.34 11.65
CA LYS A 633 23.43 21.79 11.75
C LYS A 633 22.72 22.48 10.58
N GLY A 634 22.26 21.74 9.58
CA GLY A 634 21.67 22.32 8.37
C GLY A 634 22.69 22.61 7.27
N ARG A 635 22.24 22.75 6.02
CA ARG A 635 23.14 23.02 4.89
C ARG A 635 23.71 24.44 4.93
N PRO A 636 25.03 24.62 4.77
CA PRO A 636 25.59 25.94 4.52
C PRO A 636 25.13 26.45 3.14
N PRO A 637 25.02 27.77 2.95
CA PRO A 637 24.60 28.36 1.67
C PRO A 637 25.42 27.86 0.47
N GLU A 638 26.73 27.70 0.67
CA GLU A 638 27.67 27.25 -0.37
C GLU A 638 27.36 25.85 -0.92
N ASP A 639 26.92 24.92 -0.08
CA ASP A 639 26.59 23.55 -0.51
C ASP A 639 25.28 23.53 -1.31
N VAL A 640 24.34 24.41 -0.97
CA VAL A 640 23.09 24.59 -1.71
C VAL A 640 23.38 25.20 -3.07
N GLU A 641 24.23 26.24 -3.13
CA GLU A 641 24.62 26.91 -4.39
C GLU A 641 25.41 25.98 -5.32
N LYS A 642 26.32 25.17 -4.78
CA LYS A 642 27.12 24.20 -5.56
C LYS A 642 26.35 22.93 -5.92
N GLY A 643 25.15 22.73 -5.38
CA GLY A 643 24.33 21.54 -5.64
C GLY A 643 25.02 20.26 -5.19
N VAL A 644 25.70 20.29 -4.03
CA VAL A 644 26.43 19.12 -3.51
C VAL A 644 25.43 18.04 -3.11
N VAL A 645 25.62 16.84 -3.64
CA VAL A 645 24.80 15.66 -3.36
C VAL A 645 25.65 14.65 -2.62
N ARG A 646 25.24 14.30 -1.40
CA ARG A 646 25.89 13.27 -0.59
C ARG A 646 25.12 11.97 -0.70
N TRP A 647 25.78 10.85 -0.41
CA TRP A 647 25.12 9.56 -0.44
C TRP A 647 23.91 9.51 0.51
N VAL A 648 24.03 10.04 1.74
CA VAL A 648 22.94 10.13 2.74
C VAL A 648 21.75 11.01 2.32
N ASP A 649 21.92 11.85 1.30
CA ASP A 649 20.82 12.67 0.76
C ASP A 649 19.89 11.88 -0.18
N ILE A 650 20.31 10.67 -0.60
CA ILE A 650 19.51 9.83 -1.50
C ILE A 650 18.37 9.19 -0.72
N ILE A 651 17.16 9.72 -0.93
CA ILE A 651 15.90 9.22 -0.39
C ILE A 651 15.08 8.61 -1.53
N ASN A 652 14.45 7.49 -1.23
CA ASN A 652 13.61 6.69 -2.11
C ASN A 652 14.25 6.43 -3.49
N PRO A 653 15.44 5.78 -3.56
CA PRO A 653 16.12 5.52 -4.83
C PRO A 653 15.27 4.67 -5.78
N GLY A 654 14.35 3.87 -5.23
CA GLY A 654 13.36 3.06 -5.96
C GLY A 654 12.17 3.83 -6.53
N ARG A 655 11.94 5.09 -6.13
CA ARG A 655 10.70 5.84 -6.41
C ARG A 655 9.45 4.98 -6.20
N VAL A 656 9.48 4.15 -5.16
CA VAL A 656 8.40 3.26 -4.73
C VAL A 656 7.63 3.91 -3.60
N GLY A 657 6.47 3.36 -3.23
CA GLY A 657 5.58 3.95 -2.23
C GLY A 657 4.13 3.70 -2.58
N SER A 658 3.27 4.63 -2.16
CA SER A 658 1.84 4.56 -2.42
C SER A 658 1.54 4.66 -3.92
N ILE A 659 0.29 4.38 -4.28
CA ILE A 659 -0.17 4.56 -5.66
C ILE A 659 0.00 6.00 -6.17
N TYR A 660 0.03 7.00 -5.27
CA TYR A 660 0.20 8.42 -5.60
C TYR A 660 1.68 8.79 -5.73
N THR A 661 2.55 8.31 -4.83
CA THR A 661 4.00 8.48 -4.97
C THR A 661 4.49 7.88 -6.29
N ARG A 662 3.87 6.78 -6.70
CA ARG A 662 4.16 6.12 -7.95
C ARG A 662 3.47 6.75 -9.17
N GLY A 663 2.91 7.97 -9.09
CA GLY A 663 1.94 8.55 -10.03
C GLY A 663 2.14 8.40 -11.55
N GLY A 664 3.37 8.18 -12.04
CA GLY A 664 3.58 7.73 -13.43
C GLY A 664 3.01 6.33 -13.76
N TRP A 665 2.77 5.52 -12.73
CA TRP A 665 2.33 4.13 -12.74
C TRP A 665 0.83 4.05 -12.44
N ARG A 666 0.03 3.72 -13.45
CA ARG A 666 -1.42 3.43 -13.40
C ARG A 666 -2.35 4.50 -12.78
N GLU A 667 -1.85 5.54 -12.12
CA GLU A 667 -2.66 6.67 -11.60
C GLU A 667 -3.46 7.34 -12.72
N PHE A 668 -2.84 7.53 -13.89
CA PHE A 668 -3.51 8.03 -15.09
C PHE A 668 -4.83 7.35 -15.38
N TYR A 669 -4.88 6.01 -15.30
CA TYR A 669 -6.11 5.27 -15.59
C TYR A 669 -7.21 5.54 -14.57
N ALA A 670 -6.87 5.93 -13.34
CA ALA A 670 -7.85 6.25 -12.31
C ALA A 670 -8.57 7.57 -12.56
N TYR A 671 -7.92 8.54 -13.22
CA TYR A 671 -8.53 9.84 -13.57
C TYR A 671 -8.83 10.01 -15.07
N GLU A 672 -8.45 9.06 -15.93
CA GLU A 672 -8.57 9.17 -17.41
C GLU A 672 -10.01 9.49 -17.85
N THR A 673 -11.01 8.98 -17.13
CA THR A 673 -12.44 9.25 -17.44
C THR A 673 -12.85 10.72 -17.31
N HIS A 674 -12.05 11.56 -16.66
CA HIS A 674 -12.31 12.99 -16.52
C HIS A 674 -11.68 13.82 -17.62
N LEU A 675 -10.79 13.23 -18.43
CA LEU A 675 -10.12 13.93 -19.51
C LEU A 675 -11.09 14.16 -20.66
N VAL A 676 -11.03 15.36 -21.24
CA VAL A 676 -11.95 15.78 -22.29
C VAL A 676 -11.37 15.40 -23.65
N ARG A 677 -12.16 14.67 -24.45
CA ARG A 677 -11.77 14.29 -25.81
C ARG A 677 -11.78 15.49 -26.76
N PRO A 678 -10.85 15.56 -27.72
CA PRO A 678 -10.85 16.61 -28.72
C PRO A 678 -11.80 16.23 -29.88
N SER A 679 -11.97 17.15 -30.83
CA SER A 679 -12.75 16.90 -32.05
C SER A 679 -12.11 15.83 -32.96
N GLU A 680 -12.88 15.25 -33.89
CA GLU A 680 -12.34 14.30 -34.88
C GLU A 680 -11.18 14.87 -35.71
N VAL A 681 -11.20 16.18 -35.98
CA VAL A 681 -10.15 16.86 -36.73
C VAL A 681 -8.84 16.90 -35.94
N GLU A 682 -8.92 17.26 -34.66
CA GLU A 682 -7.78 17.32 -33.74
C GLU A 682 -7.20 15.91 -33.47
N LEU A 683 -8.06 14.89 -33.39
CA LEU A 683 -7.63 13.48 -33.29
C LEU A 683 -6.74 13.08 -34.46
N LYS A 684 -7.10 13.46 -35.70
CA LYS A 684 -6.29 13.21 -36.91
C LYS A 684 -4.96 13.96 -36.90
N GLN A 685 -4.85 15.06 -36.17
CA GLN A 685 -3.61 15.81 -35.96
C GLN A 685 -2.74 15.19 -34.83
N GLY A 686 -3.24 14.16 -34.16
CA GLY A 686 -2.56 13.46 -33.08
C GLY A 686 -2.70 14.10 -31.70
N ILE A 687 -3.72 14.95 -31.52
CA ILE A 687 -4.18 15.45 -30.23
C ILE A 687 -5.11 14.37 -29.64
N ARG A 688 -4.79 13.81 -28.46
CA ARG A 688 -5.62 12.75 -27.86
C ARG A 688 -6.64 13.27 -26.85
N PHE A 689 -6.34 14.42 -26.26
CA PHE A 689 -7.17 15.09 -25.25
C PHE A 689 -7.08 16.60 -25.41
N ASN A 690 -8.19 17.29 -25.15
CA ASN A 690 -8.20 18.74 -24.98
C ASN A 690 -7.52 19.08 -23.65
N ILE A 691 -6.32 19.65 -23.72
CA ILE A 691 -5.49 19.88 -22.53
C ILE A 691 -6.13 20.89 -21.57
N THR A 692 -6.72 21.97 -22.09
CA THR A 692 -7.33 23.04 -21.27
C THR A 692 -8.55 22.55 -20.51
N GLU A 693 -9.46 21.88 -21.20
CA GLU A 693 -10.68 21.37 -20.57
C GLU A 693 -10.38 20.20 -19.62
N SER A 694 -9.38 19.38 -19.96
CA SER A 694 -8.90 18.33 -19.04
C SER A 694 -8.28 18.92 -17.77
N TRP A 695 -7.49 19.99 -17.87
CA TRP A 695 -6.98 20.71 -16.70
C TRP A 695 -8.12 21.19 -15.80
N LYS A 696 -9.15 21.81 -16.38
CA LYS A 696 -10.35 22.28 -15.64
C LYS A 696 -11.12 21.15 -14.95
N ALA A 697 -11.10 19.94 -15.50
CA ALA A 697 -11.67 18.78 -14.81
C ALA A 697 -10.79 18.35 -13.63
N LEU A 698 -9.48 18.21 -13.86
CA LEU A 698 -8.53 17.70 -12.87
C LEU A 698 -8.25 18.66 -11.71
N GLU A 699 -8.39 19.98 -11.92
CA GLU A 699 -8.30 20.95 -10.83
C GLU A 699 -9.35 20.69 -9.75
N ASN A 700 -10.49 20.09 -10.07
CA ASN A 700 -11.51 19.75 -9.09
C ASN A 700 -11.16 18.48 -8.29
N VAL A 701 -10.24 17.65 -8.81
CA VAL A 701 -9.80 16.40 -8.19
C VAL A 701 -8.64 16.64 -7.22
N GLY A 702 -7.55 17.28 -7.66
CA GLY A 702 -6.43 17.64 -6.78
C GLY A 702 -5.09 17.83 -7.49
N VAL A 703 -4.10 18.34 -6.74
CA VAL A 703 -2.78 18.74 -7.26
C VAL A 703 -1.94 17.54 -7.73
N GLU A 704 -2.04 16.37 -7.09
CA GLU A 704 -1.27 15.19 -7.52
C GLU A 704 -1.68 14.72 -8.93
N CYS A 705 -2.98 14.67 -9.23
CA CYS A 705 -3.45 14.31 -10.57
C CYS A 705 -3.05 15.35 -11.62
N LEU A 706 -3.09 16.64 -11.28
CA LEU A 706 -2.61 17.71 -12.17
C LEU A 706 -1.11 17.57 -12.48
N LYS A 707 -0.31 17.18 -11.48
CA LYS A 707 1.12 16.94 -11.63
C LYS A 707 1.40 15.74 -12.54
N ASP A 708 0.74 14.59 -12.34
CA ASP A 708 0.91 13.44 -13.25
C ASP A 708 0.45 13.80 -14.68
N PHE A 709 -0.67 14.51 -14.81
CA PHE A 709 -1.18 14.99 -16.09
C PHE A 709 -0.15 15.86 -16.84
N VAL A 710 0.46 16.85 -16.18
CA VAL A 710 1.50 17.71 -16.78
C VAL A 710 2.75 16.91 -17.17
N GLY A 711 3.12 15.90 -16.37
CA GLY A 711 4.24 15.00 -16.68
C GLY A 711 4.07 14.26 -18.01
N ARG A 712 2.83 14.08 -18.47
CA ARG A 712 2.48 13.36 -19.71
C ARG A 712 2.35 14.25 -20.94
N ILE A 713 2.39 15.57 -20.78
CA ILE A 713 2.43 16.52 -21.89
C ILE A 713 3.88 16.64 -22.37
N SER A 714 4.14 16.22 -23.61
CA SER A 714 5.48 16.27 -24.23
C SER A 714 5.40 16.21 -25.76
N LYS A 715 6.54 16.28 -26.44
CA LYS A 715 6.63 16.07 -27.91
C LYS A 715 6.63 14.58 -28.32
N LYS A 716 6.57 13.65 -27.36
CA LYS A 716 6.66 12.19 -27.64
C LYS A 716 5.36 11.64 -28.23
N PRO A 717 5.39 10.56 -29.02
CA PRO A 717 4.17 9.94 -29.57
C PRO A 717 3.20 9.40 -28.51
N THR A 718 3.71 9.10 -27.31
CA THR A 718 2.90 8.66 -26.17
C THR A 718 2.27 9.81 -25.39
N SER A 719 2.52 11.07 -25.79
CA SER A 719 1.97 12.27 -25.15
C SER A 719 0.44 12.34 -25.24
N LEU A 720 -0.17 13.05 -24.30
CA LEU A 720 -1.60 13.42 -24.36
C LEU A 720 -1.89 14.35 -25.54
N ASP A 721 -0.93 15.21 -25.87
CA ASP A 721 -0.92 16.05 -27.06
C ASP A 721 0.54 16.23 -27.50
N LYS A 722 0.92 15.60 -28.63
CA LYS A 722 2.28 15.69 -29.17
C LYS A 722 2.58 17.04 -29.83
N THR A 723 1.52 17.77 -30.22
CA THR A 723 1.60 19.07 -30.90
C THR A 723 1.67 20.23 -29.92
N PHE A 724 1.37 20.00 -28.64
CA PHE A 724 1.29 21.04 -27.60
C PHE A 724 2.53 21.94 -27.52
N PHE A 725 3.73 21.43 -27.76
CA PHE A 725 4.98 22.22 -27.76
C PHE A 725 5.54 22.48 -29.17
N THR A 726 4.66 22.52 -30.17
CA THR A 726 4.95 22.86 -31.57
C THR A 726 4.14 24.08 -32.00
N ASP A 727 4.37 24.64 -33.18
CA ASP A 727 3.63 25.81 -33.65
C ASP A 727 2.11 25.54 -33.73
N ASP A 728 1.71 24.31 -34.09
CA ASP A 728 0.31 23.89 -34.19
C ASP A 728 -0.43 23.93 -32.84
N GLY A 729 0.29 23.74 -31.73
CA GLY A 729 -0.29 23.76 -30.37
C GLY A 729 -0.40 25.15 -29.74
N ARG A 730 -0.05 26.23 -30.46
CA ARG A 730 0.10 27.57 -29.89
C ARG A 730 -1.18 28.12 -29.27
N ASP A 731 -2.32 27.90 -29.92
CA ASP A 731 -3.61 28.39 -29.41
C ASP A 731 -4.06 27.62 -28.16
N ASN A 732 -3.84 26.30 -28.13
CA ASN A 732 -4.08 25.48 -26.94
C ASN A 732 -3.19 25.91 -25.76
N ARG A 733 -1.91 26.20 -26.02
CA ARG A 733 -1.00 26.76 -25.01
C ARG A 733 -1.48 28.11 -24.48
N ARG A 734 -1.94 28.99 -25.38
CA ARG A 734 -2.47 30.31 -25.00
C ARG A 734 -3.70 30.18 -24.11
N GLY A 735 -4.68 29.35 -24.51
CA GLY A 735 -5.91 29.15 -23.76
C GLY A 735 -5.69 28.55 -22.37
N LEU A 736 -4.81 27.55 -22.26
CA LEU A 736 -4.44 26.98 -20.96
C LEU A 736 -3.72 28.00 -20.08
N MET A 737 -2.74 28.72 -20.66
CA MET A 737 -1.97 29.73 -19.94
C MET A 737 -2.89 30.83 -19.39
N GLU A 738 -3.81 31.33 -20.20
CA GLU A 738 -4.78 32.36 -19.80
C GLU A 738 -5.67 31.88 -18.64
N HIS A 739 -6.22 30.66 -18.73
CA HIS A 739 -7.02 30.07 -17.64
C HIS A 739 -6.23 30.00 -16.33
N ILE A 740 -5.02 29.43 -16.40
CA ILE A 740 -4.13 29.28 -15.24
C ILE A 740 -3.76 30.64 -14.65
N TYR A 741 -3.39 31.60 -15.50
CA TYR A 741 -2.96 32.92 -15.06
C TYR A 741 -4.10 33.65 -14.34
N LYS A 742 -5.30 33.66 -14.92
CA LYS A 742 -6.48 34.26 -14.29
C LYS A 742 -6.85 33.57 -12.97
N LYS A 743 -6.75 32.24 -12.91
CA LYS A 743 -7.20 31.50 -11.71
C LYS A 743 -6.22 31.56 -10.54
N TYR A 744 -4.92 31.49 -10.82
CA TYR A 744 -3.91 31.30 -9.78
C TYR A 744 -2.99 32.50 -9.57
N PHE A 745 -2.78 33.35 -10.59
CA PHE A 745 -1.83 34.46 -10.51
C PHE A 745 -2.54 35.80 -10.30
N SER A 746 -3.53 36.13 -11.13
CA SER A 746 -4.26 37.38 -11.03
C SER A 746 -5.66 37.26 -11.61
N SER A 747 -6.67 37.24 -10.73
CA SER A 747 -8.09 37.16 -11.11
C SER A 747 -8.57 38.35 -11.93
N ASN A 748 -7.91 39.50 -11.79
CA ASN A 748 -8.21 40.74 -12.51
C ASN A 748 -7.19 41.07 -13.62
N ALA A 749 -6.41 40.07 -14.07
CA ALA A 749 -5.40 40.26 -15.11
C ALA A 749 -5.99 40.91 -16.37
N THR A 750 -5.36 42.00 -16.80
CA THR A 750 -5.67 42.70 -18.05
C THR A 750 -5.23 41.89 -19.26
N ALA A 751 -5.79 42.19 -20.44
CA ALA A 751 -5.40 41.54 -21.69
C ALA A 751 -3.90 41.75 -22.00
N ASP A 752 -3.34 42.91 -21.66
CA ASP A 752 -1.94 43.25 -21.87
C ASP A 752 -1.00 42.41 -20.98
N GLU A 753 -1.38 42.17 -19.72
CA GLU A 753 -0.61 41.32 -18.80
C GLU A 753 -0.59 39.86 -19.28
N ILE A 754 -1.74 39.35 -19.75
CA ILE A 754 -1.86 38.00 -20.31
C ILE A 754 -0.98 37.88 -21.56
N GLU A 755 -1.04 38.87 -22.47
CA GLU A 755 -0.22 38.88 -23.68
C GLU A 755 1.28 38.99 -23.35
N ALA A 756 1.66 39.80 -22.37
CA ALA A 756 3.04 39.92 -21.91
C ALA A 756 3.55 38.59 -21.35
N LYS A 757 2.75 37.91 -20.53
CA LYS A 757 3.10 36.59 -19.98
C LYS A 757 3.21 35.53 -21.06
N PHE A 758 2.29 35.53 -22.03
CA PHE A 758 2.34 34.62 -23.17
C PHE A 758 3.63 34.81 -23.98
N LYS A 759 3.94 36.06 -24.36
CA LYS A 759 5.18 36.41 -25.08
C LYS A 759 6.43 36.03 -24.28
N GLN A 760 6.40 36.15 -22.96
CA GLN A 760 7.51 35.73 -22.09
C GLN A 760 7.76 34.22 -22.20
N LEU A 761 6.71 33.39 -22.16
CA LEU A 761 6.82 31.93 -22.23
C LEU A 761 7.20 31.44 -23.65
N GLU A 762 6.72 32.11 -24.69
CA GLU A 762 7.00 31.78 -26.10
C GLU A 762 8.35 32.32 -26.62
N LYS A 763 9.10 33.07 -25.80
CA LYS A 763 10.31 33.81 -26.22
C LYS A 763 11.39 32.91 -26.84
N ASN A 764 11.54 31.68 -26.35
CA ASN A 764 12.57 30.75 -26.81
C ASN A 764 11.95 29.39 -27.20
N PRO A 765 11.73 29.13 -28.50
CA PRO A 765 11.12 27.89 -28.99
C PRO A 765 11.86 26.61 -28.56
N ASP A 766 13.19 26.68 -28.41
CA ASP A 766 14.02 25.53 -28.00
C ASP A 766 13.83 25.18 -26.52
N GLN A 767 13.34 26.12 -25.70
CA GLN A 767 13.09 25.95 -24.26
C GLN A 767 11.61 25.94 -23.90
N LEU A 768 10.72 25.92 -24.90
CA LEU A 768 9.28 26.05 -24.73
C LEU A 768 8.69 25.07 -23.72
N GLU A 769 9.03 23.77 -23.84
CA GLU A 769 8.57 22.74 -22.91
C GLU A 769 9.01 23.01 -21.46
N SER A 770 10.26 23.42 -21.26
CA SER A 770 10.79 23.74 -19.94
C SER A 770 10.12 24.97 -19.35
N ALA A 771 9.93 26.03 -20.14
CA ALA A 771 9.31 27.28 -19.70
C ALA A 771 7.85 27.05 -19.24
N TYR A 772 7.07 26.31 -20.03
CA TYR A 772 5.70 25.96 -19.67
C TYR A 772 5.62 25.01 -18.48
N LYS A 773 6.50 24.02 -18.37
CA LYS A 773 6.56 23.15 -17.19
C LYS A 773 6.82 23.97 -15.92
N THR A 774 7.79 24.88 -15.93
CA THR A 774 8.03 25.80 -14.80
C THR A 774 6.78 26.62 -14.46
N PHE A 775 6.09 27.14 -15.46
CA PHE A 775 4.83 27.87 -15.25
C PHE A 775 3.72 27.00 -14.61
N PHE A 776 3.58 25.73 -15.02
CA PHE A 776 2.64 24.82 -14.39
C PHE A 776 3.00 24.51 -12.93
N TYR A 777 4.29 24.33 -12.59
CA TYR A 777 4.72 24.18 -11.20
C TYR A 777 4.46 25.42 -10.35
N GLN A 778 4.61 26.63 -10.94
CA GLN A 778 4.22 27.88 -10.28
C GLN A 778 2.71 27.94 -9.99
N ALA A 779 1.89 27.40 -10.89
CA ALA A 779 0.46 27.26 -10.68
C ALA A 779 0.14 26.24 -9.57
N PHE A 780 0.83 25.11 -9.50
CA PHE A 780 0.66 24.12 -8.44
C PHE A 780 0.98 24.68 -7.05
N ALA A 781 2.07 25.44 -6.91
CA ALA A 781 2.41 26.11 -5.66
C ALA A 781 1.29 27.08 -5.21
N ARG A 782 0.74 27.86 -6.14
CA ARG A 782 -0.38 28.78 -5.87
C ARG A 782 -1.68 28.04 -5.55
N ALA A 783 -1.97 26.93 -6.23
CA ALA A 783 -3.10 26.07 -5.92
C ALA A 783 -2.99 25.48 -4.50
N MET A 784 -1.81 25.00 -4.11
CA MET A 784 -1.55 24.54 -2.75
C MET A 784 -1.73 25.66 -1.72
N LYS A 785 -1.27 26.90 -2.00
CA LYS A 785 -1.51 28.05 -1.11
C LYS A 785 -2.99 28.31 -0.88
N GLN A 786 -3.82 28.24 -1.93
CA GLN A 786 -5.25 28.49 -1.82
C GLN A 786 -5.96 27.40 -0.99
N ARG A 787 -5.54 26.14 -1.13
CA ARG A 787 -6.26 24.96 -0.62
C ARG A 787 -5.74 24.42 0.71
N ILE A 788 -4.42 24.36 0.84
CA ILE A 788 -3.70 23.75 1.97
C ILE A 788 -2.52 24.64 2.39
N PRO A 789 -2.74 25.93 2.73
CA PRO A 789 -1.67 26.89 3.04
C PRO A 789 -0.71 26.41 4.14
N THR A 790 -1.18 25.62 5.11
CA THR A 790 -0.31 25.05 6.15
C THR A 790 0.78 24.14 5.61
N LYS A 791 0.66 23.63 4.37
CA LYS A 791 1.65 22.73 3.77
C LYS A 791 3.05 23.33 3.70
N PHE A 792 3.16 24.64 3.46
CA PHE A 792 4.46 25.31 3.38
C PHE A 792 5.19 25.37 4.72
N LEU A 793 4.47 25.31 5.84
CA LEU A 793 5.11 25.15 7.16
C LEU A 793 5.65 23.73 7.36
N ARG A 794 4.98 22.76 6.75
CA ARG A 794 5.12 21.35 7.11
C ARG A 794 6.15 20.62 6.27
N VAL A 795 6.32 20.97 4.99
CA VAL A 795 7.15 20.21 4.03
C VAL A 795 8.68 20.41 4.14
N GLU A 796 9.13 21.48 4.80
CA GLU A 796 10.55 21.87 4.83
C GLU A 796 11.36 21.15 5.92
N ARG A 797 12.44 20.48 5.51
CA ARG A 797 13.41 19.84 6.41
C ARG A 797 14.60 20.73 6.72
N ASN A 798 15.06 20.69 7.97
CA ASN A 798 16.19 21.50 8.43
C ASN A 798 17.47 21.32 7.62
N ARG A 799 17.83 20.09 7.27
CA ARG A 799 19.05 19.81 6.51
C ARG A 799 19.00 20.27 5.05
N PHE A 800 17.85 20.67 4.53
CA PHE A 800 17.68 21.11 3.14
C PHE A 800 17.37 22.61 3.01
N VAL A 801 17.47 23.36 4.11
CA VAL A 801 17.22 24.81 4.17
C VAL A 801 18.50 25.53 4.58
N SER A 802 18.82 26.60 3.84
CA SER A 802 20.00 27.43 4.12
C SER A 802 19.86 28.16 5.45
N GLY A 803 20.88 28.06 6.32
CA GLY A 803 20.93 28.78 7.59
C GLY A 803 19.86 28.39 8.62
N ARG A 804 19.20 27.22 8.46
CA ARG A 804 18.15 26.69 9.36
C ARG A 804 16.93 27.62 9.56
N LYS A 805 16.62 28.48 8.60
CA LYS A 805 15.41 29.32 8.66
C LYS A 805 14.27 28.65 7.91
N ARG A 806 13.62 27.63 8.51
CA ARG A 806 12.46 27.01 7.87
C ARG A 806 11.22 27.88 8.05
N ALA A 807 10.25 27.64 7.19
CA ALA A 807 8.94 28.27 7.25
C ALA A 807 8.29 28.16 8.64
N TYR A 808 8.39 27.00 9.30
CA TYR A 808 7.80 26.78 10.63
C TYR A 808 8.33 27.77 11.68
N GLU A 809 9.65 27.88 11.86
CA GLU A 809 10.26 28.77 12.84
C GLU A 809 10.07 30.24 12.49
N GLU A 810 10.15 30.59 11.20
CA GLU A 810 9.99 31.97 10.74
C GLU A 810 8.57 32.46 10.97
N VAL A 811 7.57 31.68 10.57
CA VAL A 811 6.16 32.03 10.78
C VAL A 811 5.82 32.03 12.27
N ARG A 812 6.34 31.08 13.06
CA ARG A 812 6.16 31.10 14.52
C ARG A 812 6.71 32.38 15.14
N LYS A 813 7.95 32.74 14.80
CA LYS A 813 8.59 33.97 15.30
C LYS A 813 7.80 35.21 14.90
N ASN A 814 7.37 35.30 13.65
CA ASN A 814 6.60 36.45 13.14
C ASN A 814 5.19 36.53 13.73
N SER A 815 4.60 35.38 14.11
CA SER A 815 3.32 35.34 14.82
C SER A 815 3.44 35.77 16.28
N GLY A 816 4.63 35.73 16.87
CA GLY A 816 4.87 36.05 18.29
C GLY A 816 4.24 35.07 19.28
N LEU A 817 3.84 33.88 18.83
CA LEU A 817 3.24 32.85 19.68
C LEU A 817 4.30 31.94 20.32
N SER A 818 3.97 31.39 21.50
CA SER A 818 4.76 30.31 22.11
C SER A 818 4.70 29.05 21.22
N ASP A 819 5.61 28.11 21.41
CA ASP A 819 5.61 26.86 20.62
C ASP A 819 4.28 26.08 20.74
N GLY A 820 3.78 25.91 21.96
CA GLY A 820 2.51 25.22 22.21
C GLY A 820 1.29 25.96 21.64
N ASP A 821 1.23 27.29 21.80
CA ASP A 821 0.14 28.09 21.24
C ASP A 821 0.15 28.09 19.72
N PHE A 822 1.34 28.15 19.11
CA PHE A 822 1.52 28.10 17.67
C PHE A 822 1.12 26.74 17.11
N ALA A 823 1.57 25.64 17.72
CA ALA A 823 1.20 24.29 17.31
C ALA A 823 -0.32 24.09 17.32
N ARG A 824 -0.99 24.50 18.41
CA ARG A 824 -2.45 24.45 18.52
C ARG A 824 -3.14 25.28 17.43
N ALA A 825 -2.65 26.49 17.18
CA ALA A 825 -3.18 27.37 16.14
C ALA A 825 -3.01 26.78 14.72
N VAL A 826 -1.86 26.15 14.43
CA VAL A 826 -1.63 25.43 13.17
C VAL A 826 -2.62 24.28 13.02
N ASN A 827 -2.81 23.48 14.06
CA ASN A 827 -3.72 22.34 14.04
C ASN A 827 -5.20 22.78 13.87
N ASP A 828 -5.58 23.95 14.41
CA ASP A 828 -6.90 24.56 14.19
C ASP A 828 -7.10 25.01 12.73
N VAL A 829 -6.07 25.57 12.09
CA VAL A 829 -6.10 25.88 10.65
C VAL A 829 -6.18 24.60 9.82
N ILE A 830 -5.43 23.55 10.17
CA ILE A 830 -5.52 22.22 9.54
C ILE A 830 -6.95 21.66 9.60
N THR A 831 -7.60 21.76 10.76
CA THR A 831 -8.97 21.27 10.95
C THR A 831 -9.95 22.01 10.03
N ALA A 832 -9.78 23.33 9.89
CA ALA A 832 -10.58 24.14 8.95
C ALA A 832 -10.30 23.80 7.47
N GLU A 833 -9.05 23.49 7.10
CA GLU A 833 -8.70 23.03 5.74
C GLU A 833 -9.40 21.70 5.41
N VAL A 834 -9.40 20.73 6.33
CA VAL A 834 -10.06 19.42 6.13
C VAL A 834 -11.58 19.61 5.97
N TYR A 835 -12.20 20.44 6.82
CA TYR A 835 -13.63 20.74 6.70
C TYR A 835 -13.99 21.40 5.37
N LEU A 836 -13.21 22.40 4.93
CA LEU A 836 -13.41 23.06 3.63
C LEU A 836 -13.28 22.06 2.47
N ARG A 837 -12.33 21.13 2.55
CA ARG A 837 -12.20 20.08 1.54
C ARG A 837 -13.42 19.16 1.52
N GLY A 838 -13.93 18.76 2.67
CA GLY A 838 -15.18 17.98 2.75
C GLY A 838 -16.37 18.71 2.11
N GLU A 839 -16.55 19.99 2.43
CA GLU A 839 -17.63 20.84 1.88
C GLU A 839 -17.55 20.95 0.36
N THR A 840 -16.37 21.29 -0.17
CA THR A 840 -16.16 21.41 -1.63
C THR A 840 -16.33 20.08 -2.36
N SER A 841 -15.87 18.97 -1.76
CA SER A 841 -16.02 17.62 -2.31
C SER A 841 -17.50 17.22 -2.41
N LYS A 842 -18.30 17.56 -1.40
CA LYS A 842 -19.75 17.32 -1.42
C LYS A 842 -20.43 18.05 -2.56
N ILE A 843 -20.14 19.35 -2.73
CA ILE A 843 -20.70 20.15 -3.83
C ILE A 843 -20.34 19.54 -5.20
N LEU A 844 -19.08 19.14 -5.38
CA LEU A 844 -18.63 18.49 -6.62
C LEU A 844 -19.38 17.20 -6.91
N LYS A 845 -19.49 16.31 -5.91
CA LYS A 845 -20.17 15.02 -6.04
C LYS A 845 -21.66 15.20 -6.38
N ASP A 846 -22.33 16.16 -5.75
CA ASP A 846 -23.74 16.45 -6.00
C ASP A 846 -23.97 16.95 -7.44
N GLN A 847 -23.13 17.88 -7.91
CA GLN A 847 -23.22 18.37 -9.29
C GLN A 847 -22.85 17.30 -10.33
N TYR A 848 -21.88 16.44 -10.03
CA TYR A 848 -21.49 15.33 -10.90
C TYR A 848 -22.61 14.27 -10.99
N LYS A 849 -23.23 13.92 -9.86
CA LYS A 849 -24.40 13.02 -9.81
C LYS A 849 -25.58 13.60 -10.60
N ALA A 850 -25.74 14.93 -10.61
CA ALA A 850 -26.72 15.62 -11.44
C ALA A 850 -26.39 15.64 -12.95
N GLY A 851 -25.29 15.00 -13.37
CA GLY A 851 -24.93 14.79 -14.77
C GLY A 851 -23.96 15.81 -15.36
N LYS A 852 -23.49 16.79 -14.58
CA LYS A 852 -22.45 17.73 -15.05
C LYS A 852 -21.09 17.05 -15.11
N LYS A 853 -20.30 17.36 -16.14
CA LYS A 853 -18.89 16.95 -16.18
C LYS A 853 -18.07 17.83 -15.24
N LEU A 854 -16.95 17.33 -14.73
CA LEU A 854 -16.11 18.10 -13.79
C LEU A 854 -15.62 19.43 -14.38
N ASN A 855 -15.28 19.49 -15.67
CA ASN A 855 -14.87 20.74 -16.32
C ASN A 855 -16.01 21.78 -16.48
N GLU A 856 -17.27 21.36 -16.36
CA GLU A 856 -18.45 22.22 -16.48
C GLU A 856 -18.88 22.82 -15.12
N ILE A 857 -18.35 22.30 -14.02
CA ILE A 857 -18.66 22.78 -12.66
C ILE A 857 -17.86 24.06 -12.40
N LYS A 858 -18.56 25.18 -12.26
CA LYS A 858 -17.98 26.52 -12.04
C LYS A 858 -18.20 26.99 -10.60
N ASN A 859 -17.41 27.98 -10.19
CA ASN A 859 -17.56 28.72 -8.91
C ASN A 859 -17.41 27.87 -7.64
N ILE A 860 -16.57 26.83 -7.66
CA ILE A 860 -16.19 26.14 -6.44
C ILE A 860 -15.14 26.97 -5.70
N ASP A 861 -15.46 27.37 -4.48
CA ASP A 861 -14.57 28.17 -3.65
C ASP A 861 -13.69 27.28 -2.76
N TYR A 862 -12.50 27.01 -3.28
CA TYR A 862 -11.47 26.21 -2.61
C TYR A 862 -10.62 27.00 -1.61
N THR A 863 -10.86 28.31 -1.46
CA THR A 863 -9.96 29.19 -0.71
C THR A 863 -10.38 29.25 0.74
N LEU A 864 -9.44 28.98 1.65
CA LEU A 864 -9.61 29.31 3.07
C LEU A 864 -9.38 30.81 3.25
N THR A 865 -10.37 31.53 3.78
CA THR A 865 -10.28 32.95 4.11
C THR A 865 -10.36 33.15 5.62
N GLU A 866 -9.98 34.33 6.11
CA GLU A 866 -10.12 34.67 7.53
C GLU A 866 -11.57 34.54 8.02
N GLU A 867 -12.51 35.00 7.20
CA GLU A 867 -13.94 34.95 7.49
C GLU A 867 -14.42 33.50 7.60
N LYS A 868 -14.04 32.65 6.65
CA LYS A 868 -14.34 31.21 6.71
C LYS A 868 -13.71 30.54 7.92
N LEU A 869 -12.45 30.85 8.23
CA LEU A 869 -11.75 30.28 9.38
C LEU A 869 -12.47 30.64 10.69
N ARG A 870 -12.87 31.90 10.86
CA ARG A 870 -13.67 32.36 12.01
C ARG A 870 -15.01 31.67 12.08
N PHE A 871 -15.71 31.58 10.95
CA PHE A 871 -17.00 30.92 10.86
C PHE A 871 -16.91 29.43 11.21
N TYR A 872 -15.93 28.71 10.68
CA TYR A 872 -15.73 27.30 10.98
C TYR A 872 -15.39 27.08 12.45
N LEU A 873 -14.38 27.76 12.99
CA LEU A 873 -13.98 27.59 14.39
C LEU A 873 -15.06 28.03 15.38
N GLY A 874 -15.73 29.15 15.13
CA GLY A 874 -16.74 29.70 16.02
C GLY A 874 -18.12 29.04 15.88
N GLU A 875 -18.71 29.12 14.70
CA GLU A 875 -20.10 28.70 14.45
C GLU A 875 -20.24 27.20 14.19
N LYS A 876 -19.31 26.58 13.44
CA LYS A 876 -19.41 25.14 13.10
C LYS A 876 -18.85 24.23 14.17
N PHE A 877 -17.67 24.55 14.70
CA PHE A 877 -16.99 23.70 15.69
C PHE A 877 -17.35 24.07 17.14
N GLY A 878 -17.97 25.22 17.36
CA GLY A 878 -18.57 25.60 18.64
C GLY A 878 -17.61 26.22 19.66
N LEU A 879 -16.46 26.75 19.24
CA LEU A 879 -15.47 27.40 20.11
C LEU A 879 -15.89 28.83 20.55
N LYS A 880 -17.16 29.05 20.89
CA LYS A 880 -17.69 30.40 21.22
C LYS A 880 -17.32 30.86 22.64
N GLY A 881 -17.10 32.17 22.82
CA GLY A 881 -16.93 32.80 24.14
C GLY A 881 -15.50 32.78 24.68
N THR A 882 -15.21 31.96 25.70
CA THR A 882 -13.90 31.85 26.39
C THR A 882 -12.75 31.43 25.48
N ASP A 883 -13.03 30.87 24.31
CA ASP A 883 -12.06 30.47 23.28
C ASP A 883 -11.87 31.51 22.16
N ALA A 884 -12.41 32.73 22.30
CA ALA A 884 -12.21 33.80 21.30
C ALA A 884 -10.72 34.09 21.04
N GLU A 885 -9.89 34.00 22.09
CA GLU A 885 -8.43 34.15 21.97
C GLU A 885 -7.81 33.04 21.09
N ARG A 886 -8.31 31.80 21.20
CA ARG A 886 -7.86 30.67 20.37
C ARG A 886 -8.18 30.91 18.89
N ILE A 887 -9.38 31.39 18.59
CA ILE A 887 -9.78 31.75 17.22
C ILE A 887 -8.87 32.86 16.66
N GLU A 888 -8.60 33.91 17.44
CA GLU A 888 -7.69 34.98 17.01
C GLU A 888 -6.26 34.49 16.79
N LYS A 889 -5.74 33.58 17.63
CA LYS A 889 -4.42 32.96 17.43
C LYS A 889 -4.35 32.16 16.13
N ALA A 890 -5.39 31.39 15.81
CA ALA A 890 -5.49 30.66 14.54
C ALA A 890 -5.53 31.62 13.34
N VAL A 891 -6.36 32.68 13.39
CA VAL A 891 -6.44 33.69 12.33
C VAL A 891 -5.11 34.43 12.15
N LYS A 892 -4.45 34.81 13.24
CA LYS A 892 -3.12 35.44 13.20
C LYS A 892 -2.07 34.52 12.57
N THR A 893 -2.10 33.24 12.92
CA THR A 893 -1.21 32.22 12.34
C THR A 893 -1.46 32.09 10.84
N PHE A 894 -2.72 31.95 10.42
CA PHE A 894 -3.12 31.89 9.01
C PHE A 894 -2.67 33.13 8.21
N LYS A 895 -2.82 34.34 8.77
CA LYS A 895 -2.31 35.59 8.16
C LYS A 895 -0.80 35.53 7.94
N THR A 896 -0.07 35.08 8.96
CA THR A 896 1.38 35.03 8.94
C THR A 896 1.89 33.99 7.92
N ILE A 897 1.21 32.84 7.81
CA ILE A 897 1.46 31.84 6.76
C ILE A 897 1.25 32.46 5.37
N SER A 898 0.12 33.14 5.18
CA SER A 898 -0.25 33.74 3.90
C SER A 898 0.71 34.84 3.45
N ALA A 899 1.27 35.59 4.41
CA ALA A 899 2.29 36.62 4.18
C ALA A 899 3.66 36.01 3.89
N PHE A 900 4.05 34.93 4.58
CA PHE A 900 5.30 34.21 4.32
C PHE A 900 5.31 33.54 2.95
N ALA A 901 4.21 32.89 2.58
CA ALA A 901 4.05 32.24 1.27
C ALA A 901 3.73 33.29 0.17
N ASP A 902 4.52 34.35 0.07
CA ASP A 902 4.39 35.39 -0.96
C ASP A 902 4.76 34.86 -2.36
N GLU A 903 4.63 35.70 -3.38
CA GLU A 903 4.90 35.29 -4.76
C GLU A 903 6.36 34.87 -4.98
N SER A 904 7.30 35.51 -4.29
CA SER A 904 8.73 35.21 -4.40
C SER A 904 9.04 33.83 -3.81
N TYR A 905 8.52 33.54 -2.63
CA TYR A 905 8.64 32.24 -1.98
C TYR A 905 7.99 31.14 -2.83
N LEU A 906 6.75 31.35 -3.31
CA LEU A 906 6.05 30.36 -4.13
C LEU A 906 6.78 30.05 -5.44
N ASP A 907 7.35 31.08 -6.09
CA ASP A 907 8.14 30.89 -7.31
C ASP A 907 9.47 30.18 -7.03
N GLY A 908 10.13 30.50 -5.92
CA GLY A 908 11.32 29.79 -5.45
C GLY A 908 11.03 28.31 -5.16
N PHE A 909 9.95 28.05 -4.42
CA PHE A 909 9.44 26.71 -4.12
C PHE A 909 9.12 25.94 -5.40
N ALA A 910 8.38 26.54 -6.34
CA ALA A 910 8.03 25.92 -7.61
C ALA A 910 9.25 25.57 -8.46
N LYS A 911 10.25 26.46 -8.51
CA LYS A 911 11.51 26.19 -9.22
C LYS A 911 12.28 25.05 -8.60
N LYS A 912 12.38 25.01 -7.26
CA LYS A 912 13.00 23.89 -6.54
C LYS A 912 12.25 22.59 -6.82
N TYR A 913 10.93 22.60 -6.68
CA TYR A 913 10.08 21.45 -6.94
C TYR A 913 10.20 20.93 -8.40
N ALA A 914 10.28 21.82 -9.38
CA ALA A 914 10.49 21.49 -10.78
C ALA A 914 11.91 20.97 -11.08
N ALA A 915 12.94 21.62 -10.53
CA ALA A 915 14.34 21.22 -10.72
C ALA A 915 14.64 19.87 -10.06
N ASP A 916 14.10 19.67 -8.86
CA ASP A 916 14.19 18.41 -8.15
C ASP A 916 13.59 17.29 -9.02
N MET A 917 12.43 17.46 -9.67
CA MET A 917 11.87 16.39 -10.54
C MET A 917 12.83 15.85 -11.62
N HIS A 918 13.79 16.66 -12.09
CA HIS A 918 14.78 16.27 -13.07
C HIS A 918 16.07 15.68 -12.47
N GLU A 919 16.52 16.13 -11.29
CA GLU A 919 17.78 15.68 -10.69
C GLU A 919 17.63 14.95 -9.33
N HIS A 920 16.70 15.39 -8.46
CA HIS A 920 16.58 15.04 -7.02
C HIS A 920 15.14 14.96 -6.47
N GLY A 921 14.14 14.59 -7.28
CA GLY A 921 12.71 14.84 -7.05
C GLY A 921 12.23 14.61 -5.63
N PHE A 922 11.28 15.43 -5.16
CA PHE A 922 10.62 15.20 -3.88
C PHE A 922 10.24 13.71 -3.80
N PRO A 923 10.72 12.97 -2.79
CA PRO A 923 10.80 11.50 -2.86
C PRO A 923 9.43 10.81 -2.82
N PHE A 924 8.38 11.54 -2.46
CA PHE A 924 7.02 11.05 -2.26
C PHE A 924 5.99 11.95 -2.95
N ALA A 925 4.70 11.60 -2.88
CA ALA A 925 3.64 12.54 -3.22
C ALA A 925 3.59 13.69 -2.19
N ILE A 926 3.35 14.92 -2.64
CA ILE A 926 3.45 16.12 -1.81
C ILE A 926 2.11 16.52 -1.21
N ALA A 927 0.98 16.31 -1.88
CA ALA A 927 -0.33 16.85 -1.52
C ALA A 927 -1.46 15.79 -1.59
N VAL A 928 -1.19 14.56 -1.15
CA VAL A 928 -2.21 13.49 -1.11
C VAL A 928 -3.38 13.88 -0.21
N GLU A 929 -3.11 14.64 0.86
CA GLU A 929 -4.10 15.13 1.81
C GLU A 929 -5.13 16.09 1.20
N GLU A 930 -4.87 16.67 0.03
CA GLU A 930 -5.78 17.56 -0.70
C GLU A 930 -6.62 16.83 -1.76
N LEU A 931 -6.21 15.63 -2.15
CA LEU A 931 -6.83 14.86 -3.21
C LEU A 931 -8.22 14.33 -2.80
N ASP A 932 -9.26 14.59 -3.60
CA ASP A 932 -10.54 13.91 -3.43
C ASP A 932 -10.51 12.56 -4.15
N ARG A 933 -10.08 11.55 -3.38
CA ARG A 933 -9.94 10.16 -3.82
C ARG A 933 -11.27 9.54 -4.24
N SER A 934 -12.41 10.05 -3.77
CA SER A 934 -13.73 9.56 -4.19
C SER A 934 -14.09 9.90 -5.63
N LEU A 935 -13.35 10.83 -6.24
CA LEU A 935 -13.45 11.16 -7.66
C LEU A 935 -12.45 10.36 -8.53
N LEU A 936 -11.72 9.41 -7.96
CA LEU A 936 -10.82 8.52 -8.71
C LEU A 936 -11.43 7.13 -8.85
N ALA A 937 -11.30 6.53 -10.04
CA ALA A 937 -11.70 5.16 -10.29
C ALA A 937 -10.48 4.24 -10.14
N HIS A 938 -10.05 3.94 -8.91
CA HIS A 938 -8.85 3.15 -8.66
C HIS A 938 -8.91 1.76 -9.30
N ARG A 939 -10.10 1.16 -9.44
CA ARG A 939 -10.22 -0.11 -10.18
C ARG A 939 -9.83 -0.02 -11.65
N ALA A 940 -9.90 1.16 -12.28
CA ALA A 940 -9.46 1.36 -13.66
C ALA A 940 -7.94 1.25 -13.79
N ALA A 941 -7.20 1.51 -12.70
CA ALA A 941 -5.77 1.23 -12.61
C ALA A 941 -5.45 -0.28 -12.61
N GLY A 942 -6.45 -1.13 -12.32
CA GLY A 942 -6.39 -2.60 -12.38
C GLY A 942 -6.56 -3.27 -11.02
N GLU A 943 -6.84 -4.57 -11.04
CA GLU A 943 -7.41 -5.28 -9.88
C GLU A 943 -6.47 -5.41 -8.67
N ARG A 944 -5.17 -5.53 -8.90
CA ARG A 944 -4.16 -5.74 -7.87
C ARG A 944 -3.25 -4.52 -7.67
N THR A 945 -3.79 -3.32 -7.89
CA THR A 945 -2.95 -2.09 -7.91
C THR A 945 -2.28 -1.85 -6.55
N ILE A 946 -2.99 -1.91 -5.43
CA ILE A 946 -2.37 -1.73 -4.11
C ILE A 946 -1.34 -2.84 -3.80
N ALA A 947 -1.73 -4.10 -3.98
CA ALA A 947 -0.86 -5.25 -3.73
C ALA A 947 0.44 -5.19 -4.57
N ARG A 948 0.35 -4.80 -5.84
CA ARG A 948 1.52 -4.61 -6.70
C ARG A 948 2.36 -3.40 -6.29
N ALA A 949 1.75 -2.34 -5.78
CA ALA A 949 2.49 -1.16 -5.30
C ALA A 949 3.41 -1.56 -4.16
N LEU A 950 2.84 -2.29 -3.19
CA LEU A 950 3.52 -2.84 -2.02
C LEU A 950 4.53 -3.92 -2.41
N GLY A 951 4.22 -4.75 -3.40
CA GLY A 951 5.13 -5.78 -3.92
C GLY A 951 6.40 -5.18 -4.54
N ASP A 952 6.27 -4.10 -5.32
CA ASP A 952 7.43 -3.40 -5.86
C ASP A 952 8.24 -2.71 -4.72
N THR A 953 7.57 -2.18 -3.69
CA THR A 953 8.25 -1.66 -2.49
C THR A 953 9.01 -2.76 -1.75
N SER A 954 8.43 -3.97 -1.65
CA SER A 954 9.10 -5.14 -1.08
C SER A 954 10.33 -5.55 -1.88
N MET A 955 10.29 -5.47 -3.21
CA MET A 955 11.50 -5.71 -4.04
C MET A 955 12.61 -4.71 -3.71
N VAL A 956 12.28 -3.43 -3.49
CA VAL A 956 13.26 -2.41 -3.08
C VAL A 956 13.78 -2.69 -1.66
N GLU A 957 12.91 -3.02 -0.71
CA GLU A 957 13.30 -3.42 0.64
C GLU A 957 14.32 -4.57 0.61
N MET A 958 14.01 -5.62 -0.14
CA MET A 958 14.75 -6.87 -0.11
C MET A 958 16.03 -6.85 -0.97
N GLN A 959 15.99 -6.22 -2.15
CA GLN A 959 17.10 -6.26 -3.11
C GLN A 959 17.94 -4.99 -3.13
N VAL A 960 17.34 -3.83 -2.82
CA VAL A 960 18.05 -2.54 -2.87
C VAL A 960 18.52 -2.13 -1.47
N ALA A 961 17.59 -1.99 -0.52
CA ALA A 961 17.90 -1.50 0.83
C ALA A 961 18.86 -2.44 1.56
N LYS A 962 18.56 -3.75 1.61
CA LYS A 962 19.47 -4.74 2.23
C LYS A 962 20.85 -4.78 1.58
N THR A 963 20.92 -4.74 0.25
CA THR A 963 22.20 -4.74 -0.48
C THR A 963 23.03 -3.50 -0.17
N ILE A 964 22.40 -2.31 -0.15
CA ILE A 964 23.11 -1.06 0.13
C ILE A 964 23.55 -0.99 1.60
N SER A 965 22.73 -1.45 2.55
CA SER A 965 23.14 -1.55 3.96
C SER A 965 24.33 -2.48 4.16
N GLY A 966 24.36 -3.63 3.46
CA GLY A 966 25.50 -4.55 3.47
C GLY A 966 26.73 -4.08 2.66
N TYR A 967 26.55 -3.08 1.79
CA TYR A 967 27.57 -2.67 0.83
C TYR A 967 28.83 -2.11 1.50
N PHE A 968 28.66 -1.31 2.55
CA PHE A 968 29.77 -0.70 3.28
C PHE A 968 30.66 -1.75 3.97
N LYS A 969 30.05 -2.81 4.49
CA LYS A 969 30.79 -3.96 5.04
C LYS A 969 31.54 -4.69 3.92
N THR A 970 30.88 -4.93 2.79
CA THR A 970 31.47 -5.61 1.63
C THR A 970 32.72 -4.89 1.11
N ILE A 971 32.66 -3.57 0.88
CA ILE A 971 33.83 -2.82 0.39
C ILE A 971 35.00 -2.84 1.38
N GLN A 972 34.73 -2.81 2.69
CA GLN A 972 35.75 -2.88 3.73
C GLN A 972 36.41 -4.25 3.76
N GLU A 973 35.62 -5.34 3.72
CA GLU A 973 36.12 -6.71 3.70
C GLU A 973 36.99 -6.98 2.48
N VAL A 974 36.57 -6.50 1.29
CA VAL A 974 37.38 -6.59 0.06
C VAL A 974 38.70 -5.83 0.17
N ALA A 975 38.74 -4.71 0.89
CA ALA A 975 39.96 -3.94 1.08
C ALA A 975 41.01 -4.66 1.95
N VAL A 976 40.58 -5.49 2.92
CA VAL A 976 41.48 -6.08 3.92
C VAL A 976 41.69 -7.59 3.80
N ASN A 977 40.89 -8.31 3.00
CA ASN A 977 40.94 -9.78 2.91
C ASN A 977 42.14 -10.34 2.12
N GLY A 978 42.93 -9.49 1.46
CA GLY A 978 44.10 -9.87 0.65
C GLY A 978 43.82 -10.60 -0.67
N LYS A 979 42.56 -10.96 -0.97
CA LYS A 979 42.17 -11.68 -2.20
C LYS A 979 42.14 -10.78 -3.43
N LYS A 980 41.94 -9.47 -3.25
CA LYS A 980 41.83 -8.46 -4.31
C LYS A 980 40.78 -8.80 -5.38
N ASP A 981 39.62 -9.28 -4.95
CA ASP A 981 38.50 -9.64 -5.83
C ASP A 981 37.39 -8.58 -5.76
N ILE A 982 37.06 -7.97 -6.91
CA ILE A 982 35.98 -6.98 -7.03
C ILE A 982 34.60 -7.60 -7.28
N SER A 983 34.50 -8.92 -7.47
CA SER A 983 33.28 -9.59 -7.92
C SER A 983 32.08 -9.33 -7.01
N GLU A 984 32.26 -9.34 -5.68
CA GLU A 984 31.18 -9.09 -4.71
C GLU A 984 30.68 -7.63 -4.77
N ILE A 985 31.58 -6.67 -4.95
CA ILE A 985 31.25 -5.26 -5.13
C ILE A 985 30.45 -5.09 -6.42
N VAL A 986 30.94 -5.65 -7.52
CA VAL A 986 30.28 -5.59 -8.84
C VAL A 986 28.92 -6.28 -8.81
N ASN A 987 28.78 -7.42 -8.12
CA ASN A 987 27.51 -8.11 -7.94
C ASN A 987 26.50 -7.26 -7.16
N SER A 988 26.93 -6.60 -6.07
CA SER A 988 26.07 -5.72 -5.29
C SER A 988 25.53 -4.55 -6.12
N ILE A 989 26.40 -3.88 -6.90
CA ILE A 989 25.98 -2.80 -7.80
C ILE A 989 25.01 -3.34 -8.87
N ASN A 990 25.28 -4.52 -9.42
CA ASN A 990 24.44 -5.13 -10.45
C ASN A 990 23.04 -5.47 -9.93
N THR A 991 22.93 -6.02 -8.71
CA THR A 991 21.65 -6.32 -8.06
C THR A 991 20.82 -5.06 -7.94
N VAL A 992 21.37 -4.00 -7.33
CA VAL A 992 20.67 -2.71 -7.17
C VAL A 992 20.26 -2.14 -8.52
N LYS A 993 21.18 -2.10 -9.49
CA LYS A 993 20.92 -1.58 -10.83
C LYS A 993 19.78 -2.33 -11.52
N THR A 994 19.82 -3.66 -11.50
CA THR A 994 18.83 -4.51 -12.19
C THR A 994 17.43 -4.33 -11.60
N THR A 995 17.32 -4.27 -10.27
CA THR A 995 16.03 -4.03 -9.60
C THR A 995 15.48 -2.65 -9.96
N ILE A 996 16.29 -1.60 -9.89
CA ILE A 996 15.86 -0.23 -10.21
C ILE A 996 15.50 -0.08 -11.69
N GLU A 997 16.23 -0.74 -12.60
CA GLU A 997 15.93 -0.73 -14.03
C GLU A 997 14.57 -1.37 -14.32
N MET A 998 14.23 -2.46 -13.63
CA MET A 998 12.94 -3.13 -13.75
C MET A 998 11.76 -2.24 -13.31
N LEU A 999 11.97 -1.43 -12.26
CA LEU A 999 10.90 -0.64 -11.63
C LEU A 999 10.69 0.73 -12.27
N ILE A 1000 11.77 1.45 -12.59
CA ILE A 1000 11.72 2.87 -13.01
C ILE A 1000 12.31 3.07 -14.41
N GLY A 1001 13.31 2.25 -14.77
CA GLY A 1001 14.02 2.32 -16.05
C GLY A 1001 15.50 2.66 -15.95
N LYS A 1002 16.16 2.65 -17.12
CA LYS A 1002 17.63 2.70 -17.26
C LYS A 1002 18.31 3.92 -16.66
N ASP A 1003 17.75 5.11 -16.83
CA ASP A 1003 18.42 6.35 -16.41
C ASP A 1003 18.60 6.42 -14.88
N ALA A 1004 17.54 6.12 -14.12
CA ALA A 1004 17.60 6.03 -12.67
C ALA A 1004 18.54 4.92 -12.20
N ALA A 1005 18.54 3.77 -12.89
CA ALA A 1005 19.40 2.63 -12.59
C ALA A 1005 20.89 2.93 -12.82
N HIS A 1006 21.25 3.58 -13.93
CA HIS A 1006 22.61 3.99 -14.21
C HIS A 1006 23.10 5.05 -13.20
N ARG A 1007 22.22 5.96 -12.77
CA ARG A 1007 22.55 6.97 -11.76
C ARG A 1007 22.95 6.34 -10.43
N ILE A 1008 22.12 5.44 -9.87
CA ILE A 1008 22.44 4.81 -8.58
C ILE A 1008 23.69 3.92 -8.69
N ALA A 1009 23.85 3.20 -9.80
CA ALA A 1009 25.04 2.39 -10.05
C ALA A 1009 26.31 3.24 -10.14
N HIS A 1010 26.24 4.39 -10.81
CA HIS A 1010 27.34 5.35 -10.90
C HIS A 1010 27.73 5.88 -9.52
N HIS A 1011 26.76 6.27 -8.70
CA HIS A 1011 27.03 6.77 -7.36
C HIS A 1011 27.65 5.70 -6.43
N MET A 1012 27.18 4.44 -6.49
CA MET A 1012 27.82 3.32 -5.77
C MET A 1012 29.26 3.08 -6.25
N ALA A 1013 29.49 3.15 -7.56
CA ALA A 1013 30.83 2.99 -8.14
C ALA A 1013 31.76 4.16 -7.77
N ALA A 1014 31.25 5.39 -7.75
CA ALA A 1014 31.96 6.59 -7.32
C ALA A 1014 32.41 6.49 -5.85
N LEU A 1015 31.52 6.00 -4.98
CA LEU A 1015 31.81 5.72 -3.59
C LEU A 1015 32.94 4.70 -3.45
N THR A 1016 32.86 3.58 -4.17
CA THR A 1016 33.91 2.54 -4.18
C THR A 1016 35.24 3.10 -4.63
N ILE A 1017 35.29 3.80 -5.75
CA ILE A 1017 36.56 4.37 -6.24
C ILE A 1017 37.11 5.36 -5.20
N SER A 1018 36.26 6.20 -4.60
CA SER A 1018 36.69 7.16 -3.58
C SER A 1018 37.28 6.48 -2.34
N TYR A 1019 36.70 5.34 -1.94
CA TYR A 1019 37.18 4.55 -0.81
C TYR A 1019 38.56 3.93 -1.05
N PHE A 1020 38.74 3.29 -2.22
CA PHE A 1020 39.96 2.56 -2.55
C PHE A 1020 41.09 3.43 -3.11
N LYS A 1021 40.77 4.58 -3.72
CA LYS A 1021 41.74 5.35 -4.52
C LYS A 1021 42.84 5.95 -3.65
N LYS A 1022 44.07 5.70 -4.11
CA LYS A 1022 45.29 6.14 -3.46
C LYS A 1022 45.62 7.62 -3.72
N ASP A 1023 46.23 8.27 -2.74
CA ASP A 1023 46.70 9.65 -2.81
C ASP A 1023 47.74 9.88 -3.89
N THR A 1024 47.60 10.98 -4.61
CA THR A 1024 48.55 11.38 -5.66
C THR A 1024 49.94 11.67 -5.11
N VAL A 1025 50.04 12.19 -3.88
CA VAL A 1025 51.33 12.54 -3.22
C VAL A 1025 52.09 11.29 -2.75
N SER A 1026 51.39 10.20 -2.47
CA SER A 1026 52.00 8.93 -2.03
C SER A 1026 52.66 8.14 -3.17
N ASP A 1027 52.28 8.43 -4.42
CA ASP A 1027 52.78 7.76 -5.61
C ASP A 1027 54.06 8.39 -6.19
N ASN A 1028 54.45 9.60 -5.77
CA ASN A 1028 55.67 10.28 -6.23
C ASN A 1028 56.87 9.89 -5.36
N ILE A 1029 57.95 9.39 -5.97
CA ILE A 1029 59.13 8.88 -5.25
C ILE A 1029 59.83 9.93 -4.39
N PHE A 1030 59.78 11.22 -4.77
CA PHE A 1030 60.42 12.32 -4.05
C PHE A 1030 59.63 12.72 -2.81
N THR A 1031 58.30 12.59 -2.84
CA THR A 1031 57.42 12.89 -1.71
C THR A 1031 57.18 11.66 -0.83
N ARG A 1032 57.36 10.44 -1.37
CA ARG A 1032 57.16 9.15 -0.70
C ARG A 1032 57.84 9.06 0.66
N TRP A 1033 58.99 9.72 0.83
CA TRP A 1033 59.77 9.70 2.07
C TRP A 1033 59.12 10.53 3.18
N PHE A 1034 58.38 11.58 2.83
CA PHE A 1034 57.64 12.45 3.78
C PHE A 1034 56.27 11.87 4.19
N VAL A 1035 55.82 10.81 3.50
CA VAL A 1035 54.56 10.11 3.77
C VAL A 1035 54.76 8.69 4.32
N MET A 1036 56.01 8.22 4.51
CA MET A 1036 56.28 6.90 5.11
C MET A 1036 55.56 6.73 6.47
N ASN A 1037 54.95 5.57 6.67
CA ASN A 1037 54.15 5.19 7.85
C ASN A 1037 52.82 5.94 8.07
N LYS A 1038 52.22 6.54 7.04
CA LYS A 1038 50.89 7.15 7.12
C LYS A 1038 49.91 6.44 6.16
N PRO A 1039 48.59 6.44 6.44
CA PRO A 1039 47.59 6.00 5.48
C PRO A 1039 47.62 6.84 4.18
N HIS A 1040 47.26 6.22 3.05
CA HIS A 1040 47.30 6.84 1.71
C HIS A 1040 45.96 6.75 0.96
N SER A 1041 44.91 6.31 1.63
CA SER A 1041 43.56 6.15 1.08
C SER A 1041 42.56 6.09 2.23
N LEU A 1042 41.27 6.28 1.93
CA LEU A 1042 40.21 6.06 2.91
C LEU A 1042 40.19 4.60 3.39
N ALA A 1043 40.45 3.63 2.51
CA ALA A 1043 40.55 2.23 2.89
C ALA A 1043 41.62 1.98 3.97
N ALA A 1044 42.80 2.60 3.83
CA ALA A 1044 43.88 2.49 4.82
C ALA A 1044 43.57 3.22 6.13
N GLU A 1045 42.93 4.39 6.06
CA GLU A 1045 42.47 5.14 7.25
C GLU A 1045 41.46 4.31 8.05
N PHE A 1046 40.47 3.72 7.37
CA PHE A 1046 39.43 2.90 8.01
C PHE A 1046 39.94 1.55 8.54
N ALA A 1047 41.00 1.02 7.96
CA ALA A 1047 41.63 -0.20 8.47
C ALA A 1047 42.53 0.06 9.69
N GLY A 1048 42.85 1.32 10.01
CA GLY A 1048 43.82 1.67 11.06
C GLY A 1048 45.26 1.24 10.74
N THR A 1049 45.52 0.78 9.51
CA THR A 1049 46.81 0.30 9.02
C THR A 1049 46.90 0.51 7.52
N TRP A 1050 48.10 0.75 7.02
CA TRP A 1050 48.40 0.80 5.58
C TRP A 1050 48.98 -0.53 5.06
N ARG A 1051 49.32 -1.46 5.96
CA ARG A 1051 49.91 -2.75 5.60
C ARG A 1051 48.81 -3.78 5.35
N GLY A 1052 48.81 -4.40 4.17
CA GLY A 1052 47.84 -5.44 3.80
C GLY A 1052 46.49 -4.91 3.29
N VAL A 1053 46.32 -3.58 3.19
CA VAL A 1053 45.14 -2.94 2.60
C VAL A 1053 45.32 -2.81 1.10
N TRP A 1054 44.28 -3.13 0.34
CA TRP A 1054 44.27 -2.91 -1.09
C TRP A 1054 43.91 -1.46 -1.41
N GLU A 1055 44.86 -0.73 -1.98
CA GLU A 1055 44.66 0.63 -2.48
C GLU A 1055 44.70 0.60 -4.01
N TRP A 1056 43.83 1.37 -4.67
CA TRP A 1056 43.71 1.39 -6.13
C TRP A 1056 44.52 2.51 -6.76
N GLN A 1057 45.34 2.15 -7.74
CA GLN A 1057 45.96 3.05 -8.70
C GLN A 1057 45.04 3.21 -9.94
N PRO A 1058 45.39 4.09 -10.90
CA PRO A 1058 44.53 4.34 -12.06
C PRO A 1058 44.20 3.10 -12.92
N ASP A 1059 45.04 2.07 -12.95
CA ASP A 1059 44.82 0.83 -13.68
C ASP A 1059 43.80 -0.09 -12.99
N GLU A 1060 43.79 -0.19 -11.65
CA GLU A 1060 42.72 -0.90 -10.95
C GLU A 1060 41.38 -0.18 -11.10
N ILE A 1061 41.36 1.15 -11.04
CA ILE A 1061 40.15 1.96 -11.33
C ILE A 1061 39.62 1.65 -12.73
N MET A 1062 40.51 1.59 -13.73
CA MET A 1062 40.14 1.26 -15.10
C MET A 1062 39.59 -0.17 -15.22
N THR A 1063 40.22 -1.12 -14.54
CA THR A 1063 39.77 -2.52 -14.50
C THR A 1063 38.36 -2.62 -13.92
N PHE A 1064 38.10 -1.94 -12.80
CA PHE A 1064 36.77 -1.87 -12.20
C PHE A 1064 35.74 -1.25 -13.17
N CYS A 1065 36.03 -0.09 -13.77
CA CYS A 1065 35.14 0.51 -14.76
C CYS A 1065 34.88 -0.41 -15.97
N ASN A 1066 35.90 -1.14 -16.44
CA ASN A 1066 35.75 -2.08 -17.55
C ASN A 1066 34.86 -3.27 -17.16
N GLU A 1067 34.94 -3.78 -15.93
CA GLU A 1067 34.04 -4.83 -15.45
C GLU A 1067 32.58 -4.35 -15.36
N LEU A 1068 32.35 -3.12 -14.90
CA LEU A 1068 31.01 -2.52 -14.91
C LEU A 1068 30.44 -2.42 -16.34
N GLU A 1069 31.27 -2.07 -17.31
CA GLU A 1069 30.88 -1.99 -18.73
C GLU A 1069 30.65 -3.37 -19.36
N LYS A 1070 31.54 -4.34 -19.09
CA LYS A 1070 31.40 -5.72 -19.60
C LYS A 1070 30.08 -6.34 -19.16
N ARG A 1071 29.66 -6.09 -17.91
CA ARG A 1071 28.39 -6.57 -17.37
C ARG A 1071 27.18 -5.68 -17.70
N SER A 1072 27.36 -4.63 -18.51
CA SER A 1072 26.30 -3.68 -18.85
C SER A 1072 25.63 -3.03 -17.63
N ILE A 1073 26.39 -2.85 -16.54
CA ILE A 1073 25.94 -2.13 -15.34
C ILE A 1073 25.94 -0.63 -15.63
N LEU A 1074 27.02 -0.15 -16.25
CA LEU A 1074 27.12 1.20 -16.79
C LEU A 1074 27.39 1.13 -18.30
N PRO A 1075 26.71 1.94 -19.13
CA PRO A 1075 27.03 1.99 -20.54
C PRO A 1075 28.40 2.65 -20.74
N LYS A 1076 29.16 2.17 -21.73
CA LYS A 1076 30.47 2.74 -22.08
C LYS A 1076 30.34 4.18 -22.61
N GLU A 1077 29.34 4.39 -23.48
CA GLU A 1077 29.04 5.67 -24.12
C GLU A 1077 27.65 6.17 -23.72
N PRO A 1078 27.40 7.49 -23.77
CA PRO A 1078 26.12 8.09 -23.38
C PRO A 1078 24.98 7.84 -24.37
N PHE A 1079 25.15 6.96 -25.36
CA PHE A 1079 24.23 6.82 -26.50
C PHE A 1079 23.63 5.43 -26.56
N GLU A 1080 22.31 5.36 -26.68
CA GLU A 1080 21.60 4.10 -26.90
C GLU A 1080 21.57 3.79 -28.40
N LYS A 1081 22.11 2.63 -28.80
CA LYS A 1081 22.24 2.24 -30.22
C LYS A 1081 20.89 2.12 -30.93
N GLN A 1082 19.84 1.76 -30.21
CA GLN A 1082 18.49 1.56 -30.75
C GLN A 1082 17.65 2.84 -30.79
N LYS A 1083 18.12 3.93 -30.15
CA LYS A 1083 17.39 5.19 -30.08
C LYS A 1083 17.88 6.16 -31.15
N ALA A 1084 16.94 6.78 -31.87
CA ALA A 1084 17.25 7.79 -32.87
C ALA A 1084 18.01 8.99 -32.25
N PRO A 1085 19.01 9.55 -32.94
CA PRO A 1085 19.82 10.63 -32.38
C PRO A 1085 19.03 11.94 -32.27
N GLU A 1086 18.85 12.43 -31.04
CA GLU A 1086 18.44 13.82 -30.77
C GLU A 1086 19.66 14.73 -30.85
N TRP A 1087 19.54 15.90 -31.51
CA TRP A 1087 20.67 16.80 -31.74
C TRP A 1087 20.55 18.08 -30.90
N LEU A 1088 21.57 18.39 -30.09
CA LEU A 1088 21.74 19.71 -29.46
C LEU A 1088 22.12 20.77 -30.50
N LYS A 1089 22.85 20.36 -31.53
CA LYS A 1089 23.13 21.16 -32.73
C LYS A 1089 22.98 20.25 -33.93
N LYS A 1090 22.09 20.60 -34.86
CA LYS A 1090 21.83 19.79 -36.07
C LYS A 1090 23.11 19.66 -36.89
N PRO A 1091 23.34 18.51 -37.55
CA PRO A 1091 24.46 18.32 -38.45
C PRO A 1091 24.47 19.36 -39.57
N SER A 1092 25.64 19.86 -39.93
CA SER A 1092 25.82 20.72 -41.10
C SER A 1092 26.03 19.92 -42.39
N ALA A 1093 26.48 18.66 -42.30
CA ALA A 1093 26.56 17.73 -43.42
C ALA A 1093 26.60 16.27 -42.93
N GLU A 1094 26.01 15.35 -43.68
CA GLU A 1094 26.17 13.90 -43.52
C GLU A 1094 26.73 13.31 -44.82
N PHE A 1095 27.77 12.49 -44.74
CA PHE A 1095 28.20 11.68 -45.89
C PHE A 1095 28.62 10.28 -45.46
N ASN A 1096 28.40 9.32 -46.36
CA ASN A 1096 28.80 7.94 -46.15
C ASN A 1096 30.27 7.76 -46.49
N PHE A 1097 31.06 7.29 -45.54
CA PHE A 1097 32.44 6.88 -45.76
C PHE A 1097 32.60 5.45 -45.25
N LEU A 1098 32.99 4.52 -46.13
CA LEU A 1098 33.16 3.09 -45.82
C LEU A 1098 31.93 2.45 -45.13
N GLY A 1099 30.72 2.80 -45.59
CA GLY A 1099 29.46 2.25 -45.04
C GLY A 1099 29.05 2.81 -43.68
N GLN A 1100 29.83 3.72 -43.08
CA GLN A 1100 29.45 4.45 -41.88
C GLN A 1100 29.07 5.90 -42.23
N LYS A 1101 27.94 6.36 -41.68
CA LYS A 1101 27.51 7.76 -41.79
C LYS A 1101 28.43 8.62 -40.93
N ILE A 1102 29.24 9.46 -41.56
CA ILE A 1102 30.03 10.48 -40.88
C ILE A 1102 29.20 11.78 -40.85
N ILE A 1103 29.01 12.29 -39.64
CA ILE A 1103 28.18 13.46 -39.35
C ILE A 1103 29.11 14.62 -38.97
N ILE A 1104 29.14 15.68 -39.79
CA ILE A 1104 29.96 16.87 -39.54
C ILE A 1104 29.13 17.96 -38.87
N GLY A 1105 29.71 18.58 -37.83
CA GLY A 1105 29.18 19.79 -37.18
C GLY A 1105 27.99 19.57 -36.24
N GLY A 1106 27.45 18.35 -36.18
CA GLY A 1106 26.36 17.98 -35.27
C GLY A 1106 26.86 17.62 -33.88
N LYS A 1107 26.13 18.02 -32.84
CA LYS A 1107 26.35 17.57 -31.45
C LYS A 1107 25.13 16.80 -30.97
N ARG A 1108 25.23 15.47 -30.84
CA ARG A 1108 24.15 14.62 -30.33
C ARG A 1108 23.92 14.92 -28.84
N LYS A 1109 22.66 15.01 -28.44
CA LYS A 1109 22.25 15.06 -27.04
C LYS A 1109 22.50 13.69 -26.41
N PRO A 1110 23.22 13.60 -25.28
CA PRO A 1110 23.43 12.33 -24.61
C PRO A 1110 22.09 11.72 -24.18
N ASP A 1111 21.93 10.41 -24.35
CA ASP A 1111 20.76 9.66 -23.88
C ASP A 1111 20.83 9.40 -22.37
N TYR A 1112 22.05 9.26 -21.84
CA TYR A 1112 22.32 9.09 -20.41
C TYR A 1112 23.37 10.07 -19.93
N VAL A 1113 23.14 10.67 -18.76
CA VAL A 1113 24.12 11.52 -18.08
C VAL A 1113 25.20 10.68 -17.37
N PHE A 1114 24.79 9.56 -16.78
CA PHE A 1114 25.65 8.69 -15.98
C PHE A 1114 26.11 7.48 -16.81
N HIS A 1115 27.41 7.41 -17.09
CA HIS A 1115 28.02 6.36 -17.90
C HIS A 1115 29.50 6.15 -17.53
N GLY A 1116 30.11 5.06 -17.98
CA GLY A 1116 31.46 4.65 -17.58
C GLY A 1116 32.55 5.67 -17.93
N LYS A 1117 32.42 6.39 -19.05
CA LYS A 1117 33.33 7.49 -19.39
C LYS A 1117 33.25 8.68 -18.40
N THR A 1118 32.06 9.11 -17.98
CA THR A 1118 31.90 10.17 -16.96
C THR A 1118 32.57 9.75 -15.64
N LEU A 1119 32.34 8.51 -15.21
CA LEU A 1119 32.95 7.97 -13.99
C LEU A 1119 34.49 8.03 -14.02
N ARG A 1120 35.11 7.65 -15.16
CA ARG A 1120 36.56 7.73 -15.34
C ARG A 1120 37.09 9.16 -15.33
N GLU A 1121 36.38 10.09 -15.96
CA GLU A 1121 36.74 11.51 -16.02
C GLU A 1121 36.69 12.18 -14.64
N GLU A 1122 35.70 11.80 -13.81
CA GLU A 1122 35.53 12.36 -12.47
C GLU A 1122 36.51 11.78 -11.45
N PHE A 1123 36.77 10.47 -11.49
CA PHE A 1123 37.51 9.79 -10.43
C PHE A 1123 38.91 9.30 -10.81
N GLY A 1124 39.41 9.63 -12.00
CA GLY A 1124 40.84 9.48 -12.32
C GLY A 1124 41.23 8.19 -13.05
N GLY A 1125 40.32 7.60 -13.82
CA GLY A 1125 40.54 6.37 -14.61
C GLY A 1125 40.79 6.61 -16.11
N THR A 1126 41.26 7.78 -16.51
CA THR A 1126 41.52 8.12 -17.93
C THR A 1126 42.96 7.84 -18.35
N TRP A 1127 43.21 7.73 -19.65
CA TRP A 1127 44.55 7.58 -20.21
C TRP A 1127 45.52 8.69 -19.76
N LYS A 1128 45.03 9.92 -19.58
CA LYS A 1128 45.83 11.04 -19.04
C LYS A 1128 46.30 10.77 -17.61
N HIS A 1129 45.46 10.17 -16.77
CA HIS A 1129 45.83 9.82 -15.40
C HIS A 1129 46.84 8.67 -15.35
N MET A 1130 46.72 7.69 -16.24
CA MET A 1130 47.75 6.64 -16.37
C MET A 1130 49.08 7.21 -16.83
N ILE A 1131 49.11 8.07 -17.86
CA ILE A 1131 50.34 8.74 -18.29
C ILE A 1131 50.95 9.51 -17.12
N ASN A 1132 50.15 10.32 -16.41
CA ASN A 1132 50.65 11.07 -15.26
C ASN A 1132 51.17 10.16 -14.15
N HIS A 1133 50.52 9.02 -13.89
CA HIS A 1133 50.99 8.04 -12.91
C HIS A 1133 52.32 7.41 -13.33
N VAL A 1134 52.44 6.95 -14.58
CA VAL A 1134 53.68 6.39 -15.15
C VAL A 1134 54.80 7.44 -15.10
N LEU A 1135 54.53 8.67 -15.51
CA LEU A 1135 55.50 9.76 -15.44
C LEU A 1135 55.91 10.02 -13.98
N ASN A 1136 54.99 10.19 -13.05
CA ASN A 1136 55.34 10.48 -11.66
C ASN A 1136 56.07 9.32 -10.95
N LYS A 1137 55.83 8.07 -11.36
CA LYS A 1137 56.46 6.87 -10.79
C LYS A 1137 57.84 6.62 -11.38
N TYR A 1138 58.02 6.78 -12.69
CA TYR A 1138 59.25 6.39 -13.41
C TYR A 1138 60.13 7.56 -13.84
N LEU A 1139 59.59 8.76 -14.08
CA LEU A 1139 60.38 9.95 -14.45
C LEU A 1139 61.43 10.30 -13.38
N PRO A 1140 61.13 10.21 -12.06
CA PRO A 1140 62.15 10.38 -11.03
C PRO A 1140 63.27 9.33 -11.08
N LEU A 1141 62.95 8.06 -11.36
CA LEU A 1141 63.94 7.00 -11.51
C LEU A 1141 64.82 7.25 -12.73
N PHE A 1142 64.23 7.73 -13.82
CA PHE A 1142 64.95 8.12 -15.02
C PHE A 1142 65.84 9.35 -14.77
N ALA A 1143 65.36 10.35 -14.04
CA ALA A 1143 66.13 11.52 -13.64
C ALA A 1143 67.28 11.16 -12.68
N LEU A 1144 67.04 10.28 -11.70
CA LEU A 1144 68.08 9.72 -10.82
C LEU A 1144 69.10 8.89 -11.60
N PHE A 1145 68.66 8.12 -12.59
CA PHE A 1145 69.55 7.37 -13.47
C PHE A 1145 70.40 8.30 -14.34
N ILE A 1146 69.81 9.36 -14.91
CA ILE A 1146 70.57 10.40 -15.64
C ILE A 1146 71.55 11.11 -14.71
N LEU A 1147 71.13 11.51 -13.51
CA LEU A 1147 71.99 12.13 -12.51
C LEU A 1147 73.13 11.20 -12.10
N PHE A 1148 72.85 9.92 -11.88
CA PHE A 1148 73.85 8.89 -11.60
C PHE A 1148 74.81 8.70 -12.78
N GLN A 1149 74.32 8.67 -14.02
CA GLN A 1149 75.17 8.65 -15.22
C GLN A 1149 76.03 9.90 -15.32
N TYR A 1150 75.49 11.07 -14.98
CA TYR A 1150 76.21 12.35 -14.97
C TYR A 1150 77.28 12.39 -13.88
N LEU A 1151 76.95 11.95 -12.66
CA LEU A 1151 77.89 11.83 -11.54
C LEU A 1151 78.97 10.80 -11.83
N ARG A 1152 78.62 9.63 -12.38
CA ARG A 1152 79.57 8.60 -12.82
C ARG A 1152 80.49 9.13 -13.91
N LYS A 1153 79.95 9.89 -14.88
CA LYS A 1153 80.73 10.52 -15.95
C LYS A 1153 81.66 11.60 -15.41
N ALA A 1154 81.17 12.49 -14.56
CA ALA A 1154 81.96 13.52 -13.88
C ALA A 1154 83.07 12.91 -13.00
N TYR A 1155 82.79 11.80 -12.31
CA TYR A 1155 83.78 11.06 -11.53
C TYR A 1155 84.82 10.36 -12.42
N SER A 1156 84.41 9.82 -13.57
CA SER A 1156 85.36 9.26 -14.55
C SER A 1156 86.25 10.32 -15.21
N GLU A 1157 85.74 11.54 -15.38
CA GLU A 1157 86.49 12.70 -15.87
C GLU A 1157 87.43 13.26 -14.79
N SER A 1158 86.99 13.34 -13.52
CA SER A 1158 87.86 13.79 -12.40
C SER A 1158 88.94 12.76 -12.03
N ALA A 1159 88.69 11.47 -12.26
CA ALA A 1159 89.65 10.38 -12.07
C ALA A 1159 90.64 10.22 -13.25
N GLY A 1160 90.59 11.12 -14.25
CA GLY A 1160 91.56 11.16 -15.36
C GLY A 1160 91.40 10.04 -16.40
N GLN A 1161 90.24 9.38 -16.49
CA GLN A 1161 90.01 8.24 -17.38
C GLN A 1161 89.44 8.60 -18.76
N LYS A 1162 89.35 9.90 -19.11
CA LYS A 1162 89.10 10.36 -20.50
C LYS A 1162 90.00 11.54 -20.84
N LYS A 1163 90.65 11.46 -22.02
CA LYS A 1163 91.33 12.57 -22.69
C LYS A 1163 90.33 13.58 -23.22
#